data_AF-A0A9E5FLQ9-F1
#
_entry.id   AF-A0A9E5FLQ9-F1
#
_cell.length_a   1.000
_cell.length_b   1.000
_cell.length_c   1.000
_cell.angle_alpha   90.00
_cell.angle_beta   90.00
_cell.angle_gamma   90.00
#
_symmetry.space_group_name_H-M   'P 1'
#
loop_
_entity.id
_entity.type
_entity.pdbx_description
1 polymer ?
#
loop_
_entity_poly.entity_id
_entity_poly.type
_entity_poly.pdbx_seq_one_letter_code
_entity_poly.pdbx_strand_id
1 'polypeptide(L)'
;MKLKNTHVFSLSLSLIFTLLSAIVLAIPQANNNSGSGNEDQTIVLNSIHLNDVSNGGTLVISSIDLNLIANGNQSTFTSANGQWFVDYLSGNVTFVPNVNFNGVESIQYTIQNSLAEISNAAQLSVTLAAVNDAPITFNNFLSITEDSGLHSGNMLVNGDFDVDNTLVSCNTTPFLNPAHGTLSVLANGSFNYTPTANYFGTDMAIVLVCDQGLPLPSACSHDTLFISVTPVNDAPVAVNDFVTVLENSITTIQETSNDTDIDNALDLTTVEILYGPFHGTATLLNGNIVYTPTIGFFGSDSIFYQVCDSAAPLTSICDQAFVYITVSPCSTDPSADCDGDGVTNATEIANNTDPNDPCDYLALSQTLGYGAVWVNADCDGDGYTNGIELGYNTMTNNNCDYPFMAQNAVPTNGWLSQDCDGDGVTNGDEIQSTTDGTNDCSLYAISITLTPSNAWLAGDCDGDGVNNGSELTDNTNPTNPCDLDPLSITLPQDTLWMFLDCDGDGVENGDELQDSTYYLSGCDYVASSVTLPQSSVWMGYDCDGDGVTNQIEVTDNTDPQNGCEFILAHVNVTPSALWNGWDCDEDGVTNANEVSDSTNLNNPCSFIASSITLTPGAEYTNADCDSDGLSNGAELTLTTDPFNPDTDGDGINDGQEVNQNSDALDPCDPFASLASCFVALIIPEGISPNGDGKNDVFEIVGADYYPNNKLTIFNRFGTEVYAYGPGYTNQWNGTSTASMTIGSDGLPTGSYFYIFDKFGDGVEFEKGYVYIKR
;
A
#
# COMPACT_ATOMS: atom_id res chain seq x y z
N MET A 1 -50.34 122.96 -67.54
CA MET A 1 -50.47 123.19 -69.01
C MET A 1 -51.05 121.89 -69.60
N LYS A 2 -52.07 121.82 -70.49
CA LYS A 2 -52.27 122.46 -71.82
C LYS A 2 -51.12 122.08 -72.78
N LEU A 3 -51.26 121.52 -73.99
CA LEU A 3 -52.37 121.32 -74.96
C LEU A 3 -52.10 119.99 -75.74
N LYS A 4 -53.05 119.13 -76.16
CA LYS A 4 -54.13 119.21 -77.21
C LYS A 4 -53.69 118.71 -78.62
N ASN A 5 -54.64 118.09 -79.33
CA ASN A 5 -54.78 117.85 -80.78
C ASN A 5 -54.25 116.57 -81.47
N THR A 6 -55.22 115.82 -82.02
CA THR A 6 -55.23 114.96 -83.22
C THR A 6 -54.78 115.66 -84.51
N HIS A 7 -54.49 114.89 -85.57
CA HIS A 7 -55.12 115.05 -86.91
C HIS A 7 -55.02 113.77 -87.77
N VAL A 8 -55.78 113.74 -88.87
CA VAL A 8 -55.99 112.62 -89.82
C VAL A 8 -56.01 113.20 -91.25
N PHE A 9 -55.69 112.40 -92.29
CA PHE A 9 -56.25 112.35 -93.68
C PHE A 9 -55.33 111.46 -94.56
N SER A 10 -55.78 110.45 -95.33
CA SER A 10 -56.56 110.48 -96.61
C SER A 10 -55.66 110.73 -97.85
N LEU A 11 -55.85 110.19 -99.07
CA LEU A 11 -56.55 109.00 -99.64
C LEU A 11 -56.37 109.06 -101.19
N SER A 12 -55.99 107.97 -101.89
CA SER A 12 -56.30 107.75 -103.32
C SER A 12 -55.93 106.32 -103.80
N LEU A 13 -56.42 105.92 -104.98
CA LEU A 13 -56.55 104.52 -105.47
C LEU A 13 -56.26 104.42 -106.99
N SER A 14 -56.16 103.18 -107.51
CA SER A 14 -56.33 102.74 -108.92
C SER A 14 -55.10 102.72 -109.86
N LEU A 15 -54.96 101.78 -110.83
CA LEU A 15 -55.48 100.40 -111.03
C LEU A 15 -54.81 99.77 -112.28
N ILE A 16 -55.02 98.46 -112.56
CA ILE A 16 -54.87 97.77 -113.88
C ILE A 16 -53.39 97.60 -114.37
N PHE A 17 -52.89 96.51 -114.99
CA PHE A 17 -53.28 95.10 -115.34
C PHE A 17 -51.96 94.38 -115.81
N THR A 18 -51.79 93.08 -116.04
CA THR A 18 -52.34 91.76 -115.57
C THR A 18 -51.48 90.66 -116.21
N LEU A 19 -51.19 89.55 -115.50
CA LEU A 19 -50.75 88.28 -116.11
C LEU A 19 -51.09 87.10 -115.19
N LEU A 20 -51.30 85.91 -115.76
CA LEU A 20 -51.78 84.70 -115.08
C LEU A 20 -50.68 83.64 -115.04
N SER A 21 -50.36 83.12 -113.86
CA SER A 21 -49.52 81.92 -113.65
C SER A 21 -49.82 81.32 -112.28
N ALA A 22 -49.51 80.02 -112.14
CA ALA A 22 -49.90 79.13 -111.03
C ALA A 22 -50.12 79.79 -109.66
N ILE A 23 -51.32 79.59 -109.09
CA ILE A 23 -51.47 79.56 -107.64
C ILE A 23 -50.74 78.29 -107.18
N VAL A 24 -49.50 78.46 -106.75
CA VAL A 24 -48.88 77.51 -105.81
C VAL A 24 -49.72 77.62 -104.54
N LEU A 25 -50.43 76.53 -104.18
CA LEU A 25 -50.89 76.38 -102.81
C LEU A 25 -49.64 76.42 -101.94
N ALA A 26 -49.59 77.36 -101.00
CA ALA A 26 -48.45 77.43 -100.11
C ALA A 26 -48.46 76.17 -99.24
N ILE A 27 -47.31 75.50 -99.13
CA ILE A 27 -47.16 74.36 -98.23
C ILE A 27 -47.46 74.79 -96.79
N PRO A 28 -47.89 73.88 -95.90
CA PRO A 28 -48.05 74.19 -94.50
C PRO A 28 -46.75 74.77 -93.91
N GLN A 29 -46.88 75.62 -92.90
CA GLN A 29 -45.75 76.22 -92.20
C GLN A 29 -45.79 75.81 -90.74
N ALA A 30 -44.76 75.07 -90.33
CA ALA A 30 -44.53 74.68 -88.95
C ALA A 30 -43.69 75.76 -88.24
N ASN A 31 -44.01 76.04 -86.98
CA ASN A 31 -43.41 77.11 -86.19
C ASN A 31 -42.84 76.53 -84.89
N ASN A 32 -41.63 76.94 -84.52
CA ASN A 32 -40.90 76.35 -83.40
C ASN A 32 -41.69 76.37 -82.09
N ASN A 33 -41.67 75.25 -81.36
CA ASN A 33 -42.22 75.12 -80.02
C ASN A 33 -41.09 75.02 -79.00
N SER A 34 -41.32 75.55 -77.80
CA SER A 34 -40.40 75.41 -76.67
C SER A 34 -41.11 75.04 -75.39
N GLY A 35 -40.41 74.33 -74.51
CA GLY A 35 -40.85 73.98 -73.18
C GLY A 35 -39.70 74.06 -72.19
N SER A 36 -40.03 74.08 -70.90
CA SER A 36 -39.05 74.17 -69.83
C SER A 36 -39.53 73.44 -68.58
N GLY A 37 -38.59 72.94 -67.79
CA GLY A 37 -38.80 72.37 -66.48
C GLY A 37 -37.46 72.19 -65.78
N ASN A 38 -37.41 71.29 -64.81
CA ASN A 38 -36.17 70.87 -64.16
C ASN A 38 -35.66 69.57 -64.80
N GLU A 39 -34.41 69.19 -64.53
CA GLU A 39 -33.94 67.84 -64.83
C GLU A 39 -34.72 66.74 -64.08
N ASP A 40 -34.59 65.50 -64.56
CA ASP A 40 -35.38 64.31 -64.18
C ASP A 40 -36.91 64.43 -64.34
N GLN A 41 -37.42 65.58 -64.79
CA GLN A 41 -38.84 65.78 -65.07
C GLN A 41 -39.16 65.52 -66.55
N THR A 42 -40.25 64.78 -66.78
CA THR A 42 -40.82 64.58 -68.11
C THR A 42 -41.52 65.87 -68.57
N ILE A 43 -41.08 66.45 -69.69
CA ILE A 43 -41.61 67.71 -70.23
C ILE A 43 -42.62 67.43 -71.34
N VAL A 44 -43.75 68.13 -71.33
CA VAL A 44 -44.80 68.00 -72.37
C VAL A 44 -45.01 69.32 -73.12
N LEU A 45 -44.62 69.34 -74.39
CA LEU A 45 -44.98 70.37 -75.36
C LEU A 45 -46.43 70.14 -75.80
N ASN A 46 -47.36 70.96 -75.30
CA ASN A 46 -48.78 70.74 -75.51
C ASN A 46 -49.24 71.23 -76.90
N SER A 47 -49.94 70.35 -77.64
CA SER A 47 -50.59 70.60 -78.93
C SER A 47 -49.76 71.45 -79.92
N ILE A 48 -48.57 70.96 -80.28
CA ILE A 48 -47.54 71.72 -81.02
C ILE A 48 -48.01 72.29 -82.37
N HIS A 49 -49.05 71.70 -82.96
CA HIS A 49 -49.66 72.06 -84.23
C HIS A 49 -50.58 73.30 -84.16
N LEU A 50 -50.88 73.84 -82.97
CA LEU A 50 -51.84 74.96 -82.82
C LEU A 50 -51.25 76.33 -83.22
N ASN A 51 -49.93 76.47 -83.23
CA ASN A 51 -49.22 77.62 -83.77
C ASN A 51 -48.79 77.45 -85.24
N ASP A 52 -49.13 76.33 -85.87
CA ASP A 52 -48.79 76.01 -87.25
C ASP A 52 -49.89 76.48 -88.22
N VAL A 53 -49.51 76.74 -89.47
CA VAL A 53 -50.41 77.30 -90.49
C VAL A 53 -50.58 76.29 -91.62
N SER A 54 -51.80 75.80 -91.87
CA SER A 54 -52.01 74.75 -92.89
C SER A 54 -51.77 75.22 -94.33
N ASN A 55 -52.00 76.52 -94.61
CA ASN A 55 -51.97 77.18 -95.94
C ASN A 55 -52.83 76.54 -97.06
N GLY A 56 -53.47 75.41 -96.78
CA GLY A 56 -54.35 74.62 -97.62
C GLY A 56 -54.83 73.44 -96.80
N GLY A 57 -56.11 73.07 -96.91
CA GLY A 57 -56.70 72.01 -96.08
C GLY A 57 -56.57 72.26 -94.57
N THR A 58 -56.58 71.18 -93.80
CA THR A 58 -56.36 71.18 -92.33
C THR A 58 -55.07 70.43 -91.98
N LEU A 59 -54.36 70.81 -90.91
CA LEU A 59 -53.22 70.04 -90.41
C LEU A 59 -53.65 68.64 -89.94
N VAL A 60 -52.80 67.65 -90.13
CA VAL A 60 -53.05 66.25 -89.76
C VAL A 60 -52.12 65.88 -88.61
N ILE A 61 -52.64 65.82 -87.38
CA ILE A 61 -51.85 65.58 -86.17
C ILE A 61 -51.11 64.23 -86.24
N SER A 62 -51.74 63.19 -86.80
CA SER A 62 -51.12 61.88 -87.06
C SER A 62 -50.07 61.87 -88.20
N SER A 63 -49.60 63.05 -88.62
CA SER A 63 -48.51 63.23 -89.58
C SER A 63 -47.34 64.05 -89.04
N ILE A 64 -47.36 64.37 -87.74
CA ILE A 64 -46.16 64.88 -87.05
C ILE A 64 -45.06 63.84 -87.18
N ASP A 65 -43.92 64.24 -87.73
CA ASP A 65 -42.72 63.44 -87.86
C ASP A 65 -41.58 64.07 -87.05
N LEU A 66 -40.97 63.29 -86.15
CA LEU A 66 -39.82 63.70 -85.33
C LEU A 66 -38.46 63.29 -85.94
N ASN A 67 -38.41 62.61 -87.09
CA ASN A 67 -37.15 62.11 -87.66
C ASN A 67 -37.10 62.19 -89.19
N LEU A 68 -36.93 63.42 -89.68
CA LEU A 68 -36.89 63.83 -91.10
C LEU A 68 -35.87 63.09 -92.01
N ILE A 69 -35.07 62.16 -91.46
CA ILE A 69 -34.06 61.37 -92.17
C ILE A 69 -34.58 59.95 -92.50
N ALA A 70 -35.58 59.44 -91.77
CA ALA A 70 -36.17 58.13 -92.02
C ALA A 70 -37.51 58.23 -92.79
N ASN A 71 -37.93 57.13 -93.41
CA ASN A 71 -39.06 57.13 -94.35
C ASN A 71 -40.40 56.90 -93.64
N GLY A 72 -41.35 57.82 -93.84
CA GLY A 72 -42.64 57.87 -93.16
C GLY A 72 -42.63 58.87 -92.01
N ASN A 73 -43.69 58.90 -91.19
CA ASN A 73 -43.78 59.83 -90.05
C ASN A 73 -43.42 59.08 -88.75
N GLN A 74 -42.49 59.58 -87.95
CA GLN A 74 -42.08 58.96 -86.68
C GLN A 74 -42.66 59.68 -85.47
N SER A 75 -43.45 58.94 -84.69
CA SER A 75 -43.95 59.36 -83.37
C SER A 75 -42.88 59.33 -82.28
N THR A 76 -41.67 58.84 -82.54
CA THR A 76 -40.64 58.65 -81.50
C THR A 76 -39.26 58.93 -82.04
N PHE A 77 -38.41 59.54 -81.21
CA PHE A 77 -37.01 59.79 -81.52
C PHE A 77 -36.15 59.75 -80.25
N THR A 78 -35.03 59.03 -80.28
CA THR A 78 -34.06 58.98 -79.18
C THR A 78 -32.89 59.90 -79.49
N SER A 79 -32.75 60.97 -78.71
CA SER A 79 -31.58 61.84 -78.71
C SER A 79 -30.46 61.26 -77.83
N ALA A 80 -29.29 61.90 -77.82
CA ALA A 80 -28.23 61.55 -76.86
C ALA A 80 -28.65 61.80 -75.39
N ASN A 81 -29.60 62.72 -75.18
CA ASN A 81 -29.93 63.30 -73.88
C ASN A 81 -31.31 62.86 -73.33
N GLY A 82 -32.04 62.02 -74.06
CA GLY A 82 -33.39 61.56 -73.69
C GLY A 82 -34.26 61.13 -74.88
N GLN A 83 -35.48 60.68 -74.58
CA GLN A 83 -36.43 60.12 -75.55
C GLN A 83 -37.64 61.04 -75.78
N TRP A 84 -38.02 61.21 -77.05
CA TRP A 84 -39.14 62.03 -77.51
C TRP A 84 -40.30 61.16 -78.02
N PHE A 85 -41.55 61.56 -77.73
CA PHE A 85 -42.79 60.82 -78.07
C PHE A 85 -43.91 61.77 -78.50
N VAL A 86 -44.66 61.45 -79.56
CA VAL A 86 -45.87 62.17 -80.01
C VAL A 86 -47.14 61.45 -79.57
N ASP A 87 -48.08 62.15 -78.94
CA ASP A 87 -49.48 61.73 -78.89
C ASP A 87 -50.24 62.26 -80.11
N TYR A 88 -50.56 61.36 -81.04
CA TYR A 88 -51.28 61.70 -82.28
C TYR A 88 -52.75 62.11 -82.08
N LEU A 89 -53.33 62.00 -80.87
CA LEU A 89 -54.70 62.45 -80.58
C LEU A 89 -54.75 63.91 -80.12
N SER A 90 -53.82 64.34 -79.25
CA SER A 90 -53.73 65.73 -78.76
C SER A 90 -52.74 66.60 -79.54
N GLY A 91 -51.81 65.98 -80.27
CA GLY A 91 -50.66 66.66 -80.86
C GLY A 91 -49.65 67.14 -79.81
N ASN A 92 -49.67 66.57 -78.61
CA ASN A 92 -48.62 66.79 -77.61
C ASN A 92 -47.34 66.06 -78.02
N VAL A 93 -46.18 66.65 -77.71
CA VAL A 93 -44.89 65.96 -77.78
C VAL A 93 -44.23 65.95 -76.40
N THR A 94 -43.89 64.77 -75.93
CA THR A 94 -43.30 64.52 -74.61
C THR A 94 -41.81 64.24 -74.75
N PHE A 95 -40.98 64.84 -73.90
CA PHE A 95 -39.57 64.50 -73.73
C PHE A 95 -39.33 63.91 -72.35
N VAL A 96 -38.67 62.76 -72.30
CA VAL A 96 -38.17 62.13 -71.07
C VAL A 96 -36.64 62.26 -71.10
N PRO A 97 -36.01 63.08 -70.25
CA PRO A 97 -34.56 63.21 -70.20
C PRO A 97 -33.89 61.92 -69.72
N ASN A 98 -32.58 61.81 -69.95
CA ASN A 98 -31.73 60.93 -69.16
C ASN A 98 -31.63 61.45 -67.72
N VAL A 99 -31.29 60.55 -66.79
CA VAL A 99 -31.04 60.89 -65.38
C VAL A 99 -29.90 61.92 -65.27
N ASN A 100 -30.08 62.97 -64.46
CA ASN A 100 -29.16 64.12 -64.28
C ASN A 100 -28.80 64.84 -65.60
N PHE A 101 -29.73 64.92 -66.57
CA PHE A 101 -29.56 65.77 -67.75
C PHE A 101 -30.23 67.14 -67.59
N ASN A 102 -29.42 68.16 -67.31
CA ASN A 102 -29.77 69.57 -67.44
C ASN A 102 -29.18 70.22 -68.71
N GLY A 103 -29.73 71.38 -69.10
CA GLY A 103 -29.32 72.14 -70.29
C GLY A 103 -30.40 72.23 -71.36
N VAL A 104 -30.00 72.38 -72.63
CA VAL A 104 -30.93 72.54 -73.77
C VAL A 104 -30.80 71.37 -74.73
N GLU A 105 -31.89 70.67 -74.96
CA GLU A 105 -32.02 69.65 -76.02
C GLU A 105 -32.97 70.19 -77.11
N SER A 106 -32.75 69.81 -78.38
CA SER A 106 -33.64 70.23 -79.46
C SER A 106 -33.59 69.33 -80.68
N ILE A 107 -34.77 68.99 -81.20
CA ILE A 107 -34.97 68.21 -82.42
C ILE A 107 -35.71 69.02 -83.48
N GLN A 108 -35.87 68.47 -84.67
CA GLN A 108 -36.71 69.05 -85.73
C GLN A 108 -37.97 68.19 -85.90
N TYR A 109 -39.08 68.82 -86.25
CA TYR A 109 -40.30 68.14 -86.69
C TYR A 109 -40.81 68.69 -88.03
N THR A 110 -41.63 67.90 -88.71
CA THR A 110 -42.54 68.38 -89.78
C THR A 110 -43.96 67.91 -89.50
N ILE A 111 -44.94 68.54 -90.15
CA ILE A 111 -46.35 68.14 -90.15
C ILE A 111 -46.94 68.31 -91.54
N GLN A 112 -47.92 67.47 -91.90
CA GLN A 112 -48.60 67.52 -93.19
C GLN A 112 -50.00 68.13 -93.08
N ASN A 113 -50.48 68.70 -94.17
CA ASN A 113 -51.89 69.08 -94.32
C ASN A 113 -52.73 67.92 -94.92
N SER A 114 -54.05 68.11 -94.97
CA SER A 114 -55.00 67.14 -95.53
C SER A 114 -54.92 66.97 -97.06
N LEU A 115 -53.92 67.57 -97.72
CA LEU A 115 -53.56 67.38 -99.12
C LEU A 115 -52.24 66.59 -99.27
N ALA A 116 -51.66 66.13 -98.16
CA ALA A 116 -50.35 65.47 -98.05
C ALA A 116 -49.14 66.34 -98.47
N GLU A 117 -49.28 67.66 -98.35
CA GLU A 117 -48.17 68.60 -98.48
C GLU A 117 -47.43 68.69 -97.13
N ILE A 118 -46.10 68.52 -97.14
CA ILE A 118 -45.24 68.54 -95.94
C ILE A 118 -44.78 69.97 -95.63
N SER A 119 -44.68 70.32 -94.35
CA SER A 119 -44.21 71.63 -93.90
C SER A 119 -42.70 71.85 -94.11
N ASN A 120 -42.24 73.08 -93.81
CA ASN A 120 -40.84 73.27 -93.42
C ASN A 120 -40.52 72.45 -92.16
N ALA A 121 -39.23 72.18 -91.95
CA ALA A 121 -38.73 71.76 -90.64
C ALA A 121 -38.91 72.91 -89.63
N ALA A 122 -39.38 72.57 -88.42
CA ALA A 122 -39.47 73.48 -87.29
C ALA A 122 -38.84 72.82 -86.05
N GLN A 123 -38.34 73.64 -85.12
CA GLN A 123 -37.63 73.15 -83.93
C GLN A 123 -38.59 72.85 -82.78
N LEU A 124 -38.45 71.68 -82.16
CA LEU A 124 -38.87 71.44 -80.79
C LEU A 124 -37.65 71.61 -79.89
N SER A 125 -37.75 72.43 -78.85
CA SER A 125 -36.66 72.58 -77.87
C SER A 125 -37.19 72.50 -76.44
N VAL A 126 -36.42 71.86 -75.57
CA VAL A 126 -36.67 71.78 -74.13
C VAL A 126 -35.46 72.30 -73.39
N THR A 127 -35.70 73.18 -72.41
CA THR A 127 -34.66 73.72 -71.52
C THR A 127 -34.91 73.21 -70.11
N LEU A 128 -33.99 72.38 -69.62
CA LEU A 128 -34.01 71.81 -68.29
C LEU A 128 -33.09 72.62 -67.38
N ALA A 129 -33.64 73.19 -66.33
CA ALA A 129 -32.87 73.79 -65.25
C ALA A 129 -32.25 72.70 -64.37
N ALA A 130 -31.01 72.93 -63.95
CA ALA A 130 -30.35 72.03 -63.02
C ALA A 130 -31.03 72.05 -61.63
N VAL A 131 -30.89 70.96 -60.87
CA VAL A 131 -31.34 70.83 -59.47
C VAL A 131 -30.27 70.08 -58.68
N ASN A 132 -29.76 70.70 -57.62
CA ASN A 132 -28.68 70.14 -56.81
C ASN A 132 -29.12 68.82 -56.14
N ASP A 133 -28.41 67.74 -56.44
CA ASP A 133 -28.58 66.43 -55.80
C ASP A 133 -27.90 66.37 -54.42
N ALA A 134 -28.25 65.38 -53.60
CA ALA A 134 -27.61 65.17 -52.30
C ALA A 134 -26.36 64.27 -52.41
N PRO A 135 -25.32 64.48 -51.58
CA PRO A 135 -24.15 63.60 -51.53
C PRO A 135 -24.48 62.13 -51.30
N ILE A 136 -23.72 61.23 -51.90
CA ILE A 136 -23.78 59.79 -51.68
C ILE A 136 -22.70 59.42 -50.65
N THR A 137 -23.15 58.88 -49.51
CA THR A 137 -22.31 58.60 -48.33
C THR A 137 -22.07 57.11 -48.09
N PHE A 138 -20.92 56.77 -47.48
CA PHE A 138 -20.54 55.40 -47.11
C PHE A 138 -20.17 55.29 -45.62
N ASN A 139 -20.85 54.40 -44.88
CA ASN A 139 -20.64 54.30 -43.43
C ASN A 139 -19.16 54.04 -43.02
N ASN A 140 -18.73 54.76 -42.00
CA ASN A 140 -17.40 54.71 -41.41
C ASN A 140 -17.33 53.72 -40.22
N PHE A 141 -16.13 53.21 -39.93
CA PHE A 141 -15.91 52.21 -38.87
C PHE A 141 -14.66 52.52 -38.04
N LEU A 142 -14.77 52.39 -36.72
CA LEU A 142 -13.69 52.54 -35.75
C LEU A 142 -13.70 51.31 -34.79
N SER A 143 -12.54 50.74 -34.51
CA SER A 143 -12.38 49.67 -33.52
C SER A 143 -11.25 50.05 -32.57
N ILE A 144 -11.53 50.02 -31.27
CA ILE A 144 -10.64 50.41 -30.17
C ILE A 144 -10.85 49.48 -28.97
N THR A 145 -9.96 49.54 -27.97
CA THR A 145 -10.26 49.03 -26.62
C THR A 145 -10.94 50.12 -25.80
N GLU A 146 -11.55 49.77 -24.67
CA GLU A 146 -11.87 50.78 -23.65
C GLU A 146 -10.59 51.41 -23.05
N ASP A 147 -10.79 52.52 -22.33
CA ASP A 147 -9.80 53.39 -21.66
C ASP A 147 -8.55 53.82 -22.45
N SER A 148 -8.56 53.55 -23.76
CA SER A 148 -7.55 53.90 -24.75
C SER A 148 -7.51 55.41 -25.09
N GLY A 149 -8.47 56.20 -24.61
CA GLY A 149 -8.48 57.66 -24.74
C GLY A 149 -8.80 58.19 -26.14
N LEU A 150 -8.06 59.21 -26.57
CA LEU A 150 -8.40 60.02 -27.75
C LEU A 150 -7.98 59.35 -29.07
N HIS A 151 -8.96 59.08 -29.93
CA HIS A 151 -8.81 58.46 -31.25
C HIS A 151 -9.17 59.43 -32.36
N SER A 152 -8.39 59.47 -33.45
CA SER A 152 -8.62 60.37 -34.58
C SER A 152 -8.93 59.62 -35.88
N GLY A 153 -9.79 60.19 -36.71
CA GLY A 153 -10.12 59.66 -38.04
C GLY A 153 -10.59 60.75 -39.00
N ASN A 154 -11.18 60.33 -40.13
CA ASN A 154 -11.86 61.22 -41.06
C ASN A 154 -13.06 60.50 -41.70
N MET A 155 -14.22 61.15 -41.75
CA MET A 155 -15.43 60.61 -42.36
C MET A 155 -15.31 60.51 -43.89
N LEU A 156 -14.76 61.54 -44.55
CA LEU A 156 -14.85 61.75 -46.01
C LEU A 156 -13.78 61.02 -46.84
N VAL A 157 -12.99 60.12 -46.24
CA VAL A 157 -11.92 59.36 -46.94
C VAL A 157 -12.35 57.94 -47.34
N ASN A 158 -13.58 57.58 -46.97
CA ASN A 158 -14.32 56.37 -47.32
C ASN A 158 -14.67 56.24 -48.82
N GLY A 159 -14.78 57.35 -49.55
CA GLY A 159 -15.25 57.41 -50.93
C GLY A 159 -16.51 58.26 -51.17
N ASP A 160 -16.98 59.04 -50.17
CA ASP A 160 -18.10 59.97 -50.30
C ASP A 160 -17.93 60.92 -51.50
N PHE A 161 -19.00 61.11 -52.25
CA PHE A 161 -19.00 61.98 -53.43
C PHE A 161 -20.37 62.63 -53.68
N ASP A 162 -20.35 63.69 -54.48
CA ASP A 162 -21.53 64.35 -55.01
C ASP A 162 -21.61 64.13 -56.53
N VAL A 163 -22.82 63.91 -57.05
CA VAL A 163 -23.07 63.63 -58.48
C VAL A 163 -22.98 64.89 -59.34
N ASP A 164 -23.25 66.07 -58.78
CA ASP A 164 -22.96 67.36 -59.41
C ASP A 164 -21.45 67.71 -59.38
N ASN A 165 -20.62 66.81 -58.82
CA ASN A 165 -19.17 66.93 -58.67
C ASN A 165 -18.73 68.17 -57.85
N THR A 166 -19.57 68.63 -56.92
CA THR A 166 -19.19 69.65 -55.94
C THR A 166 -18.34 69.05 -54.81
N LEU A 167 -17.86 69.89 -53.89
CA LEU A 167 -17.09 69.44 -52.73
C LEU A 167 -18.02 69.06 -51.59
N VAL A 168 -17.89 67.84 -51.07
CA VAL A 168 -18.60 67.39 -49.87
C VAL A 168 -17.90 67.91 -48.60
N SER A 169 -18.68 68.21 -47.56
CA SER A 169 -18.18 68.67 -46.26
C SER A 169 -19.07 68.19 -45.10
N CYS A 170 -18.49 67.96 -43.92
CA CYS A 170 -19.26 67.54 -42.74
C CYS A 170 -19.83 68.73 -41.98
N ASN A 171 -21.05 68.61 -41.46
CA ASN A 171 -21.52 69.50 -40.42
C ASN A 171 -20.74 69.26 -39.12
N THR A 172 -20.18 70.32 -38.52
CA THR A 172 -19.37 70.26 -37.29
C THR A 172 -20.16 69.86 -36.04
N THR A 173 -21.49 69.93 -36.08
CA THR A 173 -22.37 69.33 -35.07
C THR A 173 -22.94 68.02 -35.60
N PRO A 174 -22.66 66.85 -34.98
CA PRO A 174 -23.31 65.60 -35.33
C PRO A 174 -24.83 65.68 -35.24
N PHE A 175 -25.52 64.94 -36.11
CA PHE A 175 -26.98 64.75 -36.06
C PHE A 175 -27.37 63.83 -34.90
N LEU A 176 -26.57 62.79 -34.67
CA LEU A 176 -26.61 61.94 -33.48
C LEU A 176 -25.20 61.85 -32.91
N ASN A 177 -25.03 62.23 -31.65
CA ASN A 177 -23.80 62.00 -30.91
C ASN A 177 -23.72 60.54 -30.44
N PRO A 178 -22.51 59.99 -30.23
CA PRO A 178 -22.33 58.72 -29.52
C PRO A 178 -23.03 58.72 -28.15
N ALA A 179 -23.51 57.57 -27.72
CA ALA A 179 -24.20 57.39 -26.45
C ALA A 179 -23.24 57.14 -25.27
N HIS A 180 -22.06 56.61 -25.55
CA HIS A 180 -21.06 56.16 -24.59
C HIS A 180 -19.65 56.71 -24.92
N GLY A 181 -19.57 57.88 -25.55
CA GLY A 181 -18.33 58.61 -25.76
C GLY A 181 -18.57 60.07 -26.16
N THR A 182 -17.50 60.77 -26.49
CA THR A 182 -17.56 62.14 -27.04
C THR A 182 -16.95 62.19 -28.42
N LEU A 183 -17.73 62.63 -29.42
CA LEU A 183 -17.27 62.89 -30.78
C LEU A 183 -17.14 64.41 -31.03
N SER A 184 -16.05 64.82 -31.66
CA SER A 184 -15.90 66.13 -32.29
C SER A 184 -15.54 65.95 -33.76
N VAL A 185 -16.20 66.65 -34.69
CA VAL A 185 -15.97 66.55 -36.13
C VAL A 185 -15.78 67.93 -36.76
N LEU A 186 -14.86 68.02 -37.72
CA LEU A 186 -14.52 69.22 -38.47
C LEU A 186 -15.08 69.14 -39.90
N ALA A 187 -15.26 70.30 -40.54
CA ALA A 187 -15.88 70.39 -41.87
C ALA A 187 -15.11 69.65 -42.99
N ASN A 188 -13.80 69.39 -42.80
CA ASN A 188 -12.98 68.56 -43.68
C ASN A 188 -13.10 67.05 -43.38
N GLY A 189 -14.15 66.64 -42.66
CA GLY A 189 -14.41 65.26 -42.24
C GLY A 189 -13.58 64.75 -41.08
N SER A 190 -12.48 65.43 -40.70
CA SER A 190 -11.60 64.95 -39.63
C SER A 190 -12.34 64.97 -38.28
N PHE A 191 -12.29 63.84 -37.57
CA PHE A 191 -12.95 63.68 -36.29
C PHE A 191 -11.99 63.20 -35.20
N ASN A 192 -12.34 63.48 -33.95
CA ASN A 192 -11.80 62.82 -32.77
C ASN A 192 -12.93 62.21 -31.94
N TYR A 193 -12.72 60.99 -31.47
CA TYR A 193 -13.59 60.23 -30.57
C TYR A 193 -12.85 59.91 -29.26
N THR A 194 -13.58 59.80 -28.15
CA THR A 194 -13.07 59.28 -26.88
C THR A 194 -14.19 58.47 -26.25
N PRO A 195 -14.01 57.18 -25.90
CA PRO A 195 -15.01 56.43 -25.17
C PRO A 195 -15.20 57.01 -23.76
N THR A 196 -16.32 56.68 -23.13
CA THR A 196 -16.46 56.81 -21.67
C THR A 196 -15.51 55.80 -21.02
N ALA A 197 -14.92 56.14 -19.87
CA ALA A 197 -14.15 55.18 -19.09
C ALA A 197 -15.03 53.99 -18.68
N ASN A 198 -14.46 52.79 -18.66
CA ASN A 198 -15.12 51.54 -18.29
C ASN A 198 -16.38 51.27 -19.15
N TYR A 199 -16.29 51.54 -20.45
CA TYR A 199 -17.33 51.18 -21.42
C TYR A 199 -16.77 50.36 -22.59
N PHE A 200 -17.09 49.07 -22.58
CA PHE A 200 -17.04 48.19 -23.73
C PHE A 200 -18.41 48.01 -24.39
N GLY A 201 -18.42 47.75 -25.70
CA GLY A 201 -19.64 47.55 -26.48
C GLY A 201 -19.62 48.26 -27.84
N THR A 202 -20.79 48.37 -28.46
CA THR A 202 -20.97 49.10 -29.72
C THR A 202 -21.57 50.47 -29.47
N ASP A 203 -20.96 51.51 -30.02
CA ASP A 203 -21.51 52.87 -30.05
C ASP A 203 -21.63 53.35 -31.51
N MET A 204 -22.43 54.39 -31.76
CA MET A 204 -22.60 54.95 -33.10
C MET A 204 -22.86 56.45 -33.08
N ALA A 205 -22.33 57.15 -34.08
CA ALA A 205 -22.59 58.55 -34.33
C ALA A 205 -23.10 58.75 -35.76
N ILE A 206 -23.95 59.76 -35.96
CA ILE A 206 -24.44 60.13 -37.29
C ILE A 206 -24.04 61.59 -37.57
N VAL A 207 -23.32 61.80 -38.66
CA VAL A 207 -22.89 63.11 -39.16
C VAL A 207 -23.68 63.44 -40.43
N LEU A 208 -23.96 64.73 -40.66
CA LEU A 208 -24.51 65.18 -41.94
C LEU A 208 -23.36 65.58 -42.86
N VAL A 209 -23.29 64.95 -44.03
CA VAL A 209 -22.39 65.31 -45.13
C VAL A 209 -23.19 66.11 -46.14
N CYS A 210 -22.74 67.32 -46.44
CA CYS A 210 -23.45 68.29 -47.29
C CYS A 210 -22.60 68.72 -48.49
N ASP A 211 -23.27 69.01 -49.59
CA ASP A 211 -22.71 69.59 -50.82
C ASP A 211 -22.48 71.11 -50.70
N GLN A 212 -22.14 71.76 -51.83
CA GLN A 212 -21.97 73.21 -51.92
C GLN A 212 -23.21 73.97 -52.43
N GLY A 213 -24.32 73.32 -52.76
CA GLY A 213 -25.56 73.94 -53.23
C GLY A 213 -25.43 74.59 -54.60
N LEU A 214 -25.16 73.82 -55.66
CA LEU A 214 -24.94 74.32 -57.01
C LEU A 214 -25.80 73.54 -58.03
N PRO A 215 -27.08 73.94 -58.27
CA PRO A 215 -27.73 75.19 -57.85
C PRO A 215 -28.40 75.18 -56.46
N LEU A 216 -28.25 76.30 -55.73
CA LEU A 216 -28.76 76.49 -54.37
C LEU A 216 -30.25 76.14 -54.17
N PRO A 217 -30.65 75.62 -52.98
CA PRO A 217 -29.85 75.45 -51.76
C PRO A 217 -29.01 74.17 -51.74
N SER A 218 -28.11 74.05 -50.76
CA SER A 218 -27.36 72.82 -50.49
C SER A 218 -28.22 71.71 -49.89
N ALA A 219 -27.98 70.47 -50.28
CA ALA A 219 -28.55 69.27 -49.67
C ALA A 219 -27.51 68.55 -48.77
N CYS A 220 -27.99 67.56 -48.02
CA CYS A 220 -27.17 66.77 -47.10
C CYS A 220 -27.68 65.34 -46.99
N SER A 221 -26.75 64.40 -46.84
CA SER A 221 -27.01 62.99 -46.52
C SER A 221 -26.45 62.63 -45.15
N HIS A 222 -26.94 61.53 -44.57
CA HIS A 222 -26.44 61.00 -43.30
C HIS A 222 -25.29 60.03 -43.57
N ASP A 223 -24.18 60.20 -42.85
CA ASP A 223 -23.10 59.23 -42.73
C ASP A 223 -23.04 58.71 -41.29
N THR A 224 -22.81 57.40 -41.12
CA THR A 224 -22.78 56.74 -39.82
C THR A 224 -21.38 56.26 -39.50
N LEU A 225 -20.81 56.75 -38.39
CA LEU A 225 -19.63 56.16 -37.76
C LEU A 225 -20.07 55.08 -36.79
N PHE A 226 -19.74 53.82 -37.08
CA PHE A 226 -19.88 52.71 -36.13
C PHE A 226 -18.59 52.57 -35.32
N ILE A 227 -18.71 52.54 -33.99
CA ILE A 227 -17.60 52.30 -33.07
C ILE A 227 -17.79 50.93 -32.40
N SER A 228 -16.73 50.12 -32.40
CA SER A 228 -16.62 48.91 -31.59
C SER A 228 -15.56 49.13 -30.52
N VAL A 229 -15.95 49.04 -29.25
CA VAL A 229 -15.06 49.14 -28.09
C VAL A 229 -14.94 47.76 -27.47
N THR A 230 -13.74 47.17 -27.46
CA THR A 230 -13.49 45.84 -26.89
C THR A 230 -13.04 45.93 -25.44
N PRO A 231 -13.44 44.98 -24.58
CA PRO A 231 -13.16 45.07 -23.16
C PRO A 231 -11.67 44.93 -22.81
N VAL A 232 -11.28 45.53 -21.69
CA VAL A 232 -9.97 45.41 -21.04
C VAL A 232 -10.21 45.24 -19.55
N ASN A 233 -9.71 44.13 -19.00
CA ASN A 233 -9.85 43.82 -17.59
C ASN A 233 -9.10 44.86 -16.73
N ASP A 234 -9.83 45.56 -15.87
CA ASP A 234 -9.26 46.43 -14.84
C ASP A 234 -8.68 45.58 -13.68
N ALA A 235 -8.16 46.23 -12.62
CA ALA A 235 -7.77 45.52 -11.40
C ALA A 235 -8.90 45.62 -10.35
N PRO A 236 -9.07 44.61 -9.47
CA PRO A 236 -9.86 44.79 -8.27
C PRO A 236 -9.24 45.88 -7.39
N VAL A 237 -10.05 46.49 -6.52
CA VAL A 237 -9.62 47.49 -5.55
C VAL A 237 -9.75 46.89 -4.15
N ALA A 238 -8.61 46.60 -3.54
CA ALA A 238 -8.54 46.04 -2.19
C ALA A 238 -8.47 47.13 -1.11
N VAL A 239 -9.12 46.94 0.04
CA VAL A 239 -9.31 47.98 1.07
C VAL A 239 -8.95 47.44 2.46
N ASN A 240 -8.03 48.13 3.15
CA ASN A 240 -7.54 47.69 4.47
C ASN A 240 -8.65 47.56 5.53
N ASP A 241 -8.74 46.38 6.16
CA ASP A 241 -9.66 46.06 7.25
C ASP A 241 -9.13 46.41 8.63
N PHE A 242 -10.09 46.50 9.57
CA PHE A 242 -9.82 46.69 10.99
C PHE A 242 -10.76 45.81 11.82
N VAL A 243 -10.21 44.83 12.53
CA VAL A 243 -10.96 43.89 13.38
C VAL A 243 -10.44 43.92 14.81
N THR A 244 -11.33 43.63 15.76
CA THR A 244 -10.99 43.43 17.18
C THR A 244 -11.46 42.05 17.60
N VAL A 245 -10.57 41.30 18.25
CA VAL A 245 -10.80 39.92 18.73
C VAL A 245 -10.38 39.80 20.19
N LEU A 246 -10.79 38.73 20.87
CA LEU A 246 -10.29 38.40 22.22
C LEU A 246 -9.00 37.57 22.10
N GLU A 247 -8.10 37.69 23.08
CA GLU A 247 -7.01 36.72 23.24
C GLU A 247 -7.58 35.30 23.43
N ASN A 248 -6.79 34.28 23.08
CA ASN A 248 -7.14 32.86 23.12
C ASN A 248 -8.37 32.43 22.26
N SER A 249 -9.00 33.35 21.51
CA SER A 249 -10.20 33.09 20.70
C SER A 249 -9.92 32.81 19.22
N ILE A 250 -10.71 31.93 18.59
CA ILE A 250 -10.68 31.68 17.14
C ILE A 250 -11.73 32.57 16.46
N THR A 251 -11.33 33.39 15.49
CA THR A 251 -12.23 34.32 14.79
C THR A 251 -12.15 34.18 13.27
N THR A 252 -13.30 34.06 12.60
CA THR A 252 -13.41 34.22 11.13
C THR A 252 -13.63 35.69 10.79
N ILE A 253 -12.76 36.20 9.93
CA ILE A 253 -12.76 37.55 9.36
C ILE A 253 -13.49 37.50 8.00
N GLN A 254 -13.91 38.63 7.46
CA GLN A 254 -14.61 38.74 6.16
C GLN A 254 -13.94 39.87 5.36
N GLU A 255 -12.66 39.70 5.04
CA GLU A 255 -11.80 40.74 4.48
C GLU A 255 -12.36 41.31 3.16
N THR A 256 -12.74 40.44 2.23
CA THR A 256 -13.33 40.81 0.92
C THR A 256 -14.72 41.46 0.97
N SER A 257 -15.21 41.88 2.14
CA SER A 257 -16.52 42.52 2.33
C SER A 257 -16.53 44.03 2.04
N ASN A 258 -15.35 44.66 1.97
CA ASN A 258 -15.15 46.07 1.63
C ASN A 258 -14.53 46.28 0.23
N ASP A 259 -13.93 45.22 -0.34
CA ASP A 259 -13.28 45.15 -1.64
C ASP A 259 -14.28 45.25 -2.79
N THR A 260 -13.85 45.81 -3.93
CA THR A 260 -14.70 45.93 -5.13
C THR A 260 -13.92 45.75 -6.43
N ASP A 261 -14.52 45.06 -7.39
CA ASP A 261 -14.09 45.03 -8.78
C ASP A 261 -15.14 45.75 -9.67
N ILE A 262 -14.73 46.25 -10.84
CA ILE A 262 -15.58 47.08 -11.71
C ILE A 262 -16.13 46.33 -12.93
N ASP A 263 -15.51 45.23 -13.34
CA ASP A 263 -15.90 44.41 -14.49
C ASP A 263 -16.78 43.22 -14.07
N ASN A 264 -16.45 42.59 -12.94
CA ASN A 264 -17.09 41.38 -12.44
C ASN A 264 -17.17 41.36 -10.90
N ALA A 265 -17.55 40.20 -10.33
CA ALA A 265 -17.37 39.94 -8.91
C ALA A 265 -15.94 39.42 -8.66
N LEU A 266 -15.41 39.67 -7.46
CA LEU A 266 -14.14 39.10 -6.99
C LEU A 266 -14.20 37.57 -6.98
N ASP A 267 -13.11 36.90 -7.35
CA ASP A 267 -13.01 35.45 -7.21
C ASP A 267 -12.50 35.10 -5.81
N LEU A 268 -13.43 34.81 -4.90
CA LEU A 268 -13.13 34.44 -3.51
C LEU A 268 -12.32 33.12 -3.38
N THR A 269 -12.11 32.37 -4.47
CA THR A 269 -11.20 31.20 -4.47
C THR A 269 -9.73 31.58 -4.71
N THR A 270 -9.46 32.84 -5.07
CA THR A 270 -8.11 33.39 -5.30
C THR A 270 -7.52 34.14 -4.11
N VAL A 271 -8.26 34.22 -2.99
CA VAL A 271 -7.76 34.85 -1.76
C VAL A 271 -6.51 34.10 -1.27
N GLU A 272 -5.39 34.81 -1.10
CA GLU A 272 -4.12 34.26 -0.61
C GLU A 272 -3.57 35.10 0.56
N ILE A 273 -3.11 34.43 1.62
CA ILE A 273 -2.38 35.08 2.72
C ILE A 273 -0.90 35.16 2.32
N LEU A 274 -0.42 36.37 2.01
CA LEU A 274 0.95 36.59 1.56
C LEU A 274 1.94 36.73 2.73
N TYR A 275 1.50 37.31 3.84
CA TYR A 275 2.38 37.64 4.97
C TYR A 275 1.61 37.88 6.27
N GLY A 276 2.26 37.56 7.40
CA GLY A 276 1.64 37.57 8.72
C GLY A 276 0.68 36.39 8.93
N PRO A 277 0.04 36.26 10.10
CA PRO A 277 0.24 37.09 11.30
C PRO A 277 1.60 36.90 11.97
N PHE A 278 1.93 37.74 12.95
CA PHE A 278 3.15 37.65 13.76
C PHE A 278 2.94 37.04 15.16
N HIS A 279 1.75 37.15 15.72
CA HIS A 279 1.42 36.73 17.08
C HIS A 279 0.18 35.84 17.08
N GLY A 280 0.17 34.88 16.16
CA GLY A 280 -0.92 33.94 15.96
C GLY A 280 -0.68 33.05 14.74
N THR A 281 -1.75 32.42 14.27
CA THR A 281 -1.81 31.72 13.00
C THR A 281 -3.02 32.23 12.20
N ALA A 282 -2.94 32.12 10.88
CA ALA A 282 -4.07 32.39 10.00
C ALA A 282 -4.18 31.29 8.94
N THR A 283 -5.41 30.92 8.61
CA THR A 283 -5.74 29.94 7.57
C THR A 283 -6.94 30.42 6.77
N LEU A 284 -7.17 29.85 5.59
CA LEU A 284 -8.31 30.19 4.74
C LEU A 284 -9.39 29.12 4.82
N LEU A 285 -10.62 29.55 5.13
CA LEU A 285 -11.80 28.70 5.18
C LEU A 285 -12.91 29.33 4.34
N ASN A 286 -13.28 28.68 3.24
CA ASN A 286 -14.30 29.15 2.29
C ASN A 286 -14.04 30.59 1.78
N GLY A 287 -12.81 30.91 1.39
CA GLY A 287 -12.43 32.22 0.84
C GLY A 287 -12.44 33.36 1.85
N ASN A 288 -12.23 33.05 3.13
CA ASN A 288 -12.19 33.99 4.24
C ASN A 288 -11.09 33.62 5.25
N ILE A 289 -10.46 34.60 5.89
CA ILE A 289 -9.39 34.38 6.87
C ILE A 289 -9.96 33.91 8.22
N VAL A 290 -9.44 32.80 8.75
CA VAL A 290 -9.61 32.35 10.14
C VAL A 290 -8.33 32.66 10.89
N TYR A 291 -8.40 33.57 11.85
CA TYR A 291 -7.30 33.97 12.73
C TYR A 291 -7.44 33.34 14.12
N THR A 292 -6.31 32.90 14.67
CA THR A 292 -6.15 32.45 16.05
C THR A 292 -4.89 33.10 16.63
N PRO A 293 -4.97 33.93 17.69
CA PRO A 293 -3.78 34.52 18.30
C PRO A 293 -2.93 33.46 19.01
N THR A 294 -1.68 33.78 19.29
CA THR A 294 -0.85 33.00 20.21
C THR A 294 -1.48 33.04 21.61
N ILE A 295 -1.44 31.92 22.33
CA ILE A 295 -1.97 31.84 23.69
C ILE A 295 -1.32 32.91 24.58
N GLY A 296 -2.15 33.68 25.28
CA GLY A 296 -1.74 34.79 26.15
C GLY A 296 -1.28 36.06 25.43
N PHE A 297 -1.48 36.18 24.10
CA PHE A 297 -1.15 37.41 23.37
C PHE A 297 -2.33 38.40 23.35
N PHE A 298 -2.08 39.61 23.86
CA PHE A 298 -2.89 40.80 23.61
C PHE A 298 -2.04 41.91 22.98
N GLY A 299 -2.62 42.73 22.11
CA GLY A 299 -1.90 43.80 21.40
C GLY A 299 -2.40 44.04 19.98
N SER A 300 -1.47 44.27 19.05
CA SER A 300 -1.78 44.48 17.63
C SER A 300 -1.04 43.46 16.77
N ASP A 301 -1.74 42.93 15.77
CA ASP A 301 -1.23 42.00 14.77
C ASP A 301 -1.72 42.43 13.38
N SER A 302 -1.18 41.85 12.31
CA SER A 302 -1.60 42.20 10.94
C SER A 302 -1.37 41.07 9.96
N ILE A 303 -2.33 40.90 9.04
CA ILE A 303 -2.25 39.97 7.91
C ILE A 303 -2.26 40.79 6.62
N PHE A 304 -1.42 40.42 5.66
CA PHE A 304 -1.40 40.99 4.32
C PHE A 304 -1.92 39.94 3.33
N TYR A 305 -3.00 40.24 2.63
CA TYR A 305 -3.67 39.33 1.72
C TYR A 305 -3.69 39.87 0.29
N GLN A 306 -4.00 38.97 -0.64
CA GLN A 306 -4.26 39.27 -2.05
C GLN A 306 -5.60 38.67 -2.45
N VAL A 307 -6.32 39.34 -3.35
CA VAL A 307 -7.52 38.82 -4.02
C VAL A 307 -7.46 39.19 -5.51
N CYS A 308 -8.02 38.34 -6.37
CA CYS A 308 -8.06 38.52 -7.81
C CYS A 308 -9.51 38.59 -8.35
N ASP A 309 -9.63 39.11 -9.56
CA ASP A 309 -10.87 39.09 -10.36
C ASP A 309 -11.17 37.71 -11.01
N SER A 310 -12.22 37.64 -11.83
CA SER A 310 -12.56 36.48 -12.66
C SER A 310 -12.59 36.78 -14.17
N ALA A 311 -11.52 37.39 -14.69
CA ALA A 311 -11.31 37.90 -16.06
C ALA A 311 -11.66 37.01 -17.27
N ALA A 312 -11.92 35.71 -17.11
CA ALA A 312 -11.86 34.72 -18.19
C ALA A 312 -12.80 35.07 -19.38
N PRO A 313 -12.29 35.27 -20.61
CA PRO A 313 -11.05 34.70 -21.17
C PRO A 313 -9.82 35.63 -21.17
N LEU A 314 -9.88 36.81 -20.54
CA LEU A 314 -8.72 37.65 -20.30
C LEU A 314 -7.88 37.07 -19.13
N THR A 315 -6.73 37.70 -18.84
CA THR A 315 -5.85 37.31 -17.73
C THR A 315 -6.25 38.02 -16.46
N SER A 316 -6.52 37.28 -15.38
CA SER A 316 -6.84 37.88 -14.09
C SER A 316 -5.74 38.75 -13.52
N ILE A 317 -6.16 39.83 -12.89
CA ILE A 317 -5.39 40.82 -12.16
C ILE A 317 -5.79 40.73 -10.69
N CYS A 318 -4.91 41.18 -9.81
CA CYS A 318 -5.04 41.00 -8.36
C CYS A 318 -4.52 42.24 -7.63
N ASP A 319 -5.16 42.59 -6.52
CA ASP A 319 -4.76 43.69 -5.63
C ASP A 319 -4.58 43.20 -4.18
N GLN A 320 -3.98 44.03 -3.32
CA GLN A 320 -3.44 43.62 -2.03
C GLN A 320 -3.75 44.61 -0.90
N ALA A 321 -4.24 44.12 0.24
CA ALA A 321 -4.58 44.94 1.40
C ALA A 321 -4.15 44.31 2.74
N PHE A 322 -4.18 45.13 3.79
CA PHE A 322 -3.87 44.73 5.16
C PHE A 322 -5.13 44.59 6.00
N VAL A 323 -5.27 43.43 6.67
CA VAL A 323 -6.16 43.27 7.82
C VAL A 323 -5.39 43.66 9.08
N TYR A 324 -5.81 44.74 9.74
CA TYR A 324 -5.26 45.16 11.03
C TYR A 324 -6.08 44.57 12.18
N ILE A 325 -5.41 43.80 13.05
CA ILE A 325 -6.04 43.05 14.14
C ILE A 325 -5.67 43.71 15.47
N THR A 326 -6.67 43.96 16.32
CA THR A 326 -6.46 44.32 17.73
C THR A 326 -6.93 43.17 18.61
N VAL A 327 -5.99 42.52 19.29
CA VAL A 327 -6.27 41.42 20.23
C VAL A 327 -6.44 42.02 21.62
N SER A 328 -7.64 41.87 22.19
CA SER A 328 -8.02 42.47 23.48
C SER A 328 -7.88 41.46 24.62
N PRO A 329 -7.43 41.88 25.81
CA PRO A 329 -7.30 41.00 26.96
C PRO A 329 -8.66 40.46 27.41
N CYS A 330 -8.80 39.14 27.42
CA CYS A 330 -9.99 38.38 27.78
C CYS A 330 -10.41 38.64 29.23
N SER A 331 -9.44 38.82 30.14
CA SER A 331 -9.65 39.17 31.55
C SER A 331 -10.40 40.51 31.78
N THR A 332 -10.70 41.27 30.71
CA THR A 332 -11.55 42.46 30.76
C THR A 332 -13.02 42.23 30.37
N ASP A 333 -13.38 41.05 29.86
CA ASP A 333 -14.75 40.62 29.58
C ASP A 333 -15.24 39.64 30.65
N PRO A 334 -16.19 40.01 31.54
CA PRO A 334 -16.69 39.11 32.58
C PRO A 334 -17.48 37.90 32.06
N SER A 335 -17.85 37.88 30.77
CA SER A 335 -18.60 36.80 30.11
C SER A 335 -17.75 35.89 29.23
N ALA A 336 -16.47 36.20 29.09
CA ALA A 336 -15.48 35.29 28.51
C ALA A 336 -14.99 34.27 29.55
N ASP A 337 -14.17 33.36 29.04
CA ASP A 337 -13.53 32.19 29.66
C ASP A 337 -12.12 32.21 29.03
N CYS A 338 -11.09 32.48 29.83
CA CYS A 338 -9.79 32.90 29.31
C CYS A 338 -8.75 31.78 29.26
N ASP A 339 -8.75 30.90 30.26
CA ASP A 339 -7.92 29.71 30.32
C ASP A 339 -8.63 28.46 29.79
N GLY A 340 -9.91 28.55 29.40
CA GLY A 340 -10.60 27.49 28.68
C GLY A 340 -11.14 26.38 29.56
N ASP A 341 -11.22 26.54 30.88
CA ASP A 341 -11.71 25.50 31.79
C ASP A 341 -13.20 25.15 31.58
N GLY A 342 -13.96 26.03 30.90
CA GLY A 342 -15.40 25.90 30.68
C GLY A 342 -16.25 26.76 31.64
N VAL A 343 -15.64 27.59 32.49
CA VAL A 343 -16.26 28.53 33.42
C VAL A 343 -15.96 29.95 32.95
N THR A 344 -16.92 30.86 33.15
CA THR A 344 -16.71 32.28 32.83
C THR A 344 -15.96 33.01 33.95
N ASN A 345 -15.12 33.97 33.59
CA ASN A 345 -14.39 34.89 34.48
C ASN A 345 -15.24 35.42 35.67
N ALA A 346 -16.49 35.84 35.42
CA ALA A 346 -17.37 36.36 36.48
C ALA A 346 -17.85 35.31 37.50
N THR A 347 -17.89 34.04 37.10
CA THR A 347 -18.33 32.90 37.93
C THR A 347 -17.18 32.43 38.81
N GLU A 348 -15.97 32.35 38.28
CA GLU A 348 -14.73 32.06 39.02
C GLU A 348 -14.42 33.10 40.10
N ILE A 349 -14.47 34.40 39.74
CA ILE A 349 -14.32 35.51 40.70
C ILE A 349 -15.37 35.44 41.83
N ALA A 350 -16.54 34.84 41.56
CA ALA A 350 -17.58 34.58 42.57
C ALA A 350 -17.37 33.26 43.35
N ASN A 351 -16.69 32.28 42.76
CA ASN A 351 -16.30 31.00 43.34
C ASN A 351 -14.97 31.06 44.12
N ASN A 352 -14.23 32.15 43.97
CA ASN A 352 -12.91 32.42 44.55
C ASN A 352 -11.71 31.70 43.88
N THR A 353 -11.82 31.39 42.58
CA THR A 353 -10.74 30.85 41.72
C THR A 353 -10.15 31.93 40.78
N ASP A 354 -9.03 31.67 40.07
CA ASP A 354 -8.31 32.63 39.20
C ASP A 354 -8.56 32.42 37.68
N PRO A 355 -9.24 33.36 36.97
CA PRO A 355 -9.55 33.33 35.52
C PRO A 355 -8.37 33.40 34.53
N ASN A 356 -7.21 32.92 34.93
CA ASN A 356 -6.00 32.87 34.13
C ASN A 356 -5.19 31.58 34.40
N ASP A 357 -5.69 30.66 35.23
CA ASP A 357 -5.07 29.41 35.62
C ASP A 357 -6.03 28.25 35.31
N PRO A 358 -5.84 27.49 34.22
CA PRO A 358 -6.75 26.43 33.79
C PRO A 358 -6.89 25.28 34.81
N CYS A 359 -6.12 25.29 35.89
CA CYS A 359 -6.14 24.25 36.91
C CYS A 359 -6.76 24.72 38.24
N ASP A 360 -7.06 26.01 38.42
CA ASP A 360 -7.82 26.54 39.56
C ASP A 360 -9.28 26.78 39.16
N TYR A 361 -10.12 25.75 39.24
CA TYR A 361 -11.55 25.88 38.91
C TYR A 361 -12.47 24.96 39.73
N LEU A 362 -13.77 25.26 39.67
CA LEU A 362 -14.82 24.41 40.25
C LEU A 362 -15.59 23.72 39.13
N ALA A 363 -15.28 22.45 38.84
CA ALA A 363 -15.93 21.65 37.79
C ALA A 363 -17.49 21.67 37.81
N LEU A 364 -18.10 21.79 38.99
CA LEU A 364 -19.57 21.94 39.14
C LEU A 364 -20.14 23.27 38.60
N SER A 365 -19.28 24.21 38.17
CA SER A 365 -19.62 25.51 37.58
C SER A 365 -19.40 25.57 36.07
N GLN A 366 -18.83 24.52 35.46
CA GLN A 366 -18.57 24.45 34.03
C GLN A 366 -19.90 24.53 33.26
N THR A 367 -19.96 25.49 32.33
CA THR A 367 -21.15 25.80 31.52
C THR A 367 -20.85 26.05 30.05
N LEU A 368 -19.57 26.23 29.70
CA LEU A 368 -19.04 26.29 28.34
C LEU A 368 -18.35 24.95 28.00
N GLY A 369 -17.68 24.88 26.85
CA GLY A 369 -16.88 23.72 26.44
C GLY A 369 -15.40 24.10 26.38
N TYR A 370 -14.52 23.14 26.68
CA TYR A 370 -13.10 23.39 26.93
C TYR A 370 -12.39 24.15 25.81
N GLY A 371 -11.63 25.17 26.21
CA GLY A 371 -10.78 25.98 25.35
C GLY A 371 -9.39 25.40 25.16
N ALA A 372 -8.64 25.98 24.20
CA ALA A 372 -7.33 25.49 23.81
C ALA A 372 -6.22 25.68 24.87
N VAL A 373 -6.47 26.44 25.94
CA VAL A 373 -5.49 26.63 27.03
C VAL A 373 -5.60 25.45 28.00
N TRP A 374 -6.78 25.19 28.57
CA TRP A 374 -7.09 24.02 29.41
C TRP A 374 -6.75 22.68 28.74
N VAL A 375 -7.05 22.52 27.45
CA VAL A 375 -6.75 21.28 26.69
C VAL A 375 -5.24 20.98 26.62
N ASN A 376 -4.38 22.01 26.73
CA ASN A 376 -2.92 21.89 26.74
C ASN A 376 -2.30 22.09 28.14
N ALA A 377 -3.11 22.21 29.19
CA ALA A 377 -2.65 22.24 30.57
C ALA A 377 -2.43 20.81 31.10
N ASP A 378 -1.58 20.69 32.10
CA ASP A 378 -1.22 19.49 32.87
C ASP A 378 -1.51 19.89 34.32
N CYS A 379 -2.65 19.45 34.86
CA CYS A 379 -3.27 20.07 36.05
C CYS A 379 -3.01 19.35 37.38
N ASP A 380 -2.55 18.10 37.37
CA ASP A 380 -2.06 17.42 38.57
C ASP A 380 -0.55 17.13 38.53
N GLY A 381 0.11 17.36 37.39
CA GLY A 381 1.55 17.39 37.27
C GLY A 381 2.18 16.06 36.87
N ASP A 382 1.45 15.19 36.16
CA ASP A 382 1.85 13.84 35.75
C ASP A 382 2.63 13.78 34.41
N GLY A 383 2.68 14.88 33.65
CA GLY A 383 3.35 14.95 32.35
C GLY A 383 2.46 14.64 31.14
N TYR A 384 1.15 14.45 31.33
CA TYR A 384 0.14 14.42 30.29
C TYR A 384 -0.70 15.71 30.34
N THR A 385 -1.24 16.11 29.20
CA THR A 385 -2.19 17.24 29.19
C THR A 385 -3.62 16.73 29.34
N ASN A 386 -4.49 17.50 30.00
CA ASN A 386 -5.93 17.25 30.18
C ASN A 386 -6.64 16.75 28.89
N GLY A 387 -6.23 17.26 27.72
CA GLY A 387 -6.76 16.84 26.41
C GLY A 387 -6.38 15.43 25.93
N ILE A 388 -5.24 14.89 26.39
CA ILE A 388 -4.84 13.49 26.19
C ILE A 388 -5.62 12.60 27.15
N GLU A 389 -5.64 12.95 28.44
CA GLU A 389 -6.35 12.21 29.48
C GLU A 389 -7.83 11.99 29.17
N LEU A 390 -8.57 13.06 28.78
CA LEU A 390 -9.96 12.93 28.32
C LEU A 390 -10.11 12.02 27.10
N GLY A 391 -9.06 11.87 26.28
CA GLY A 391 -9.02 10.96 25.14
C GLY A 391 -8.77 9.50 25.53
N TYR A 392 -8.06 9.26 26.63
CA TYR A 392 -7.79 7.93 27.19
C TYR A 392 -8.74 7.52 28.34
N ASN A 393 -9.61 8.44 28.77
CA ASN A 393 -10.56 8.30 29.88
C ASN A 393 -9.87 8.14 31.25
N THR A 394 -8.84 8.95 31.50
CA THR A 394 -8.23 9.12 32.83
C THR A 394 -8.70 10.42 33.50
N MET A 395 -8.35 10.62 34.78
CA MET A 395 -8.82 11.73 35.61
C MET A 395 -7.81 12.88 35.75
N THR A 396 -8.12 14.02 35.11
CA THR A 396 -7.33 15.29 35.03
C THR A 396 -7.13 16.05 36.35
N ASN A 397 -7.12 15.34 37.48
CA ASN A 397 -6.87 15.85 38.82
C ASN A 397 -6.40 14.74 39.80
N ASN A 398 -5.92 13.60 39.29
CA ASN A 398 -5.42 12.47 40.05
C ASN A 398 -4.16 11.92 39.37
N ASN A 399 -2.99 12.40 39.82
CA ASN A 399 -1.68 12.12 39.24
C ASN A 399 -1.17 10.65 39.34
N CYS A 400 -2.04 9.68 39.58
CA CYS A 400 -1.81 8.23 39.48
C CYS A 400 -2.86 7.51 38.61
N ASP A 401 -3.61 8.25 37.79
CA ASP A 401 -4.51 7.71 36.76
C ASP A 401 -4.07 8.32 35.44
N TYR A 402 -3.11 7.68 34.77
CA TYR A 402 -2.47 8.19 33.55
C TYR A 402 -2.27 7.09 32.50
N PRO A 403 -2.26 7.43 31.19
CA PRO A 403 -2.08 6.43 30.14
C PRO A 403 -0.60 6.03 29.99
N PHE A 404 -0.30 4.73 29.97
CA PHE A 404 1.04 4.23 29.67
C PHE A 404 1.45 4.49 28.20
N MET A 405 2.01 5.68 27.97
CA MET A 405 2.48 6.16 26.66
C MET A 405 3.51 7.29 26.84
N ALA A 406 4.05 7.81 25.74
CA ALA A 406 4.97 8.95 25.79
C ALA A 406 4.25 10.23 26.29
N GLN A 407 4.77 10.82 27.37
CA GLN A 407 4.35 12.12 27.92
C GLN A 407 4.37 13.25 26.88
N ASN A 408 3.45 14.19 27.02
CA ASN A 408 3.32 15.36 26.13
C ASN A 408 3.37 16.72 26.82
N ALA A 409 3.38 16.75 28.16
CA ALA A 409 3.68 17.91 29.00
C ALA A 409 5.05 17.74 29.70
N VAL A 410 5.25 18.39 30.85
CA VAL A 410 6.49 18.29 31.63
C VAL A 410 6.14 17.92 33.07
N PRO A 411 6.33 16.65 33.49
CA PRO A 411 5.90 16.18 34.81
C PRO A 411 6.58 16.95 35.94
N THR A 412 5.87 17.04 37.06
CA THR A 412 6.35 17.74 38.24
C THR A 412 7.41 16.93 38.99
N ASN A 413 8.33 17.63 39.67
CA ASN A 413 9.27 17.00 40.60
C ASN A 413 8.59 16.31 41.79
N GLY A 414 7.29 16.53 42.01
CA GLY A 414 6.50 15.80 43.00
C GLY A 414 6.18 14.40 42.48
N TRP A 415 5.46 14.35 41.34
CA TRP A 415 5.11 13.13 40.63
C TRP A 415 6.32 12.25 40.29
N LEU A 416 7.43 12.84 39.81
CA LEU A 416 8.68 12.11 39.53
C LEU A 416 9.33 11.46 40.77
N SER A 417 8.85 11.76 41.98
CA SER A 417 9.29 11.15 43.25
C SER A 417 8.17 10.39 43.97
N GLN A 418 7.02 10.23 43.30
CA GLN A 418 5.89 9.44 43.73
C GLN A 418 6.09 7.98 43.27
N ASP A 419 5.26 7.12 43.85
CA ASP A 419 5.13 5.68 43.65
C ASP A 419 3.60 5.51 43.63
N CYS A 420 3.06 5.16 42.46
CA CYS A 420 1.63 5.34 42.15
C CYS A 420 0.80 4.06 42.25
N ASP A 421 1.37 2.93 41.87
CA ASP A 421 0.73 1.61 41.98
C ASP A 421 1.13 0.89 43.29
N GLY A 422 2.29 1.21 43.86
CA GLY A 422 2.75 0.72 45.16
C GLY A 422 3.81 -0.38 45.09
N ASP A 423 4.54 -0.53 43.98
CA ASP A 423 5.61 -1.52 43.81
C ASP A 423 6.94 -1.13 44.50
N GLY A 424 7.12 0.16 44.83
CA GLY A 424 8.33 0.71 45.46
C GLY A 424 9.42 1.21 44.51
N VAL A 425 9.17 1.28 43.20
CA VAL A 425 9.91 2.08 42.21
C VAL A 425 9.33 3.51 42.24
N THR A 426 9.97 4.48 41.57
CA THR A 426 9.39 5.83 41.41
C THR A 426 9.01 6.09 39.97
N ASN A 427 7.91 6.83 39.71
CA ASN A 427 7.46 7.17 38.36
C ASN A 427 8.59 7.80 37.49
N GLY A 428 9.55 8.49 38.13
CA GLY A 428 10.72 9.07 37.48
C GLY A 428 11.87 8.08 37.16
N ASP A 429 11.99 6.98 37.92
CA ASP A 429 12.85 5.84 37.57
C ASP A 429 12.18 4.97 36.49
N GLU A 430 10.86 4.83 36.53
CA GLU A 430 10.11 4.01 35.57
C GLU A 430 10.17 4.52 34.13
N ILE A 431 10.10 5.84 33.94
CA ILE A 431 10.37 6.49 32.65
C ILE A 431 11.75 6.10 32.10
N GLN A 432 12.72 5.77 32.97
CA GLN A 432 14.07 5.35 32.57
C GLN A 432 14.16 3.84 32.30
N SER A 433 13.40 2.99 33.01
CA SER A 433 13.27 1.55 32.72
C SER A 433 12.24 1.21 31.63
N THR A 434 11.42 2.17 31.21
CA THR A 434 10.25 1.99 30.32
C THR A 434 9.21 1.01 30.88
N THR A 435 8.96 1.11 32.18
CA THR A 435 7.98 0.35 32.96
C THR A 435 6.68 1.15 33.17
N ASP A 436 5.58 0.48 33.52
CA ASP A 436 4.22 1.03 33.58
C ASP A 436 3.75 1.25 35.02
N GLY A 437 3.99 2.45 35.56
CA GLY A 437 3.63 2.87 36.92
C GLY A 437 2.14 3.01 37.22
N THR A 438 1.29 2.32 36.48
CA THR A 438 -0.12 2.07 36.83
C THR A 438 -0.40 0.59 37.08
N ASN A 439 0.64 -0.25 37.04
CA ASN A 439 0.58 -1.70 37.00
C ASN A 439 1.71 -2.25 37.87
N ASP A 440 1.38 -2.62 39.11
CA ASP A 440 2.31 -2.96 40.19
C ASP A 440 3.17 -4.21 39.92
N CYS A 441 2.93 -4.93 38.82
CA CYS A 441 3.77 -6.04 38.35
C CYS A 441 4.63 -5.72 37.12
N SER A 442 4.58 -4.49 36.59
CA SER A 442 5.31 -4.07 35.40
C SER A 442 6.72 -3.54 35.69
N LEU A 443 7.46 -4.12 36.63
CA LEU A 443 8.72 -3.57 37.14
C LEU A 443 9.99 -4.32 36.69
N TYR A 444 11.15 -3.81 37.15
CA TYR A 444 12.34 -4.63 37.35
C TYR A 444 12.66 -4.61 38.85
N ALA A 445 12.76 -5.78 39.51
CA ALA A 445 12.99 -5.86 40.97
C ALA A 445 14.24 -5.12 41.47
N ILE A 446 15.25 -4.90 40.61
CA ILE A 446 16.45 -4.11 40.93
C ILE A 446 16.19 -2.58 41.01
N SER A 447 15.07 -2.10 40.48
CA SER A 447 14.67 -0.68 40.49
C SER A 447 13.93 -0.27 41.77
N ILE A 448 13.56 -1.20 42.66
CA ILE A 448 12.85 -0.90 43.92
C ILE A 448 13.78 -0.06 44.81
N THR A 449 13.44 1.21 45.02
CA THR A 449 14.23 2.17 45.82
C THR A 449 13.48 2.71 47.04
N LEU A 450 12.15 2.63 47.04
CA LEU A 450 11.29 2.98 48.18
C LEU A 450 10.95 1.74 49.02
N THR A 451 9.84 1.78 49.75
CA THR A 451 9.33 0.65 50.53
C THR A 451 8.00 0.23 49.92
N PRO A 452 7.91 -0.95 49.27
CA PRO A 452 6.71 -1.38 48.58
C PRO A 452 5.47 -1.42 49.48
N SER A 453 4.30 -1.34 48.85
CA SER A 453 3.02 -1.32 49.54
C SER A 453 2.68 -2.67 50.20
N ASN A 454 1.81 -2.64 51.21
CA ASN A 454 1.28 -3.88 51.82
C ASN A 454 0.29 -4.62 50.88
N ALA A 455 -0.05 -4.06 49.73
CA ALA A 455 -0.82 -4.75 48.69
C ALA A 455 0.14 -5.57 47.83
N TRP A 456 1.14 -4.92 47.22
CA TRP A 456 2.20 -5.54 46.43
C TRP A 456 2.95 -6.64 47.19
N LEU A 457 3.36 -6.39 48.43
CA LEU A 457 4.05 -7.38 49.29
C LEU A 457 3.20 -8.61 49.63
N ALA A 458 1.90 -8.61 49.31
CA ALA A 458 0.98 -9.73 49.48
C ALA A 458 0.35 -10.18 48.14
N GLY A 459 0.80 -9.59 47.03
CA GLY A 459 0.54 -10.04 45.67
C GLY A 459 1.54 -11.12 45.25
N ASP A 460 1.36 -11.55 44.00
CA ASP A 460 2.09 -12.59 43.28
C ASP A 460 2.09 -12.06 41.83
N CYS A 461 3.24 -11.61 41.35
CA CYS A 461 3.32 -10.78 40.14
C CYS A 461 3.69 -11.53 38.86
N ASP A 462 4.17 -12.77 38.96
CA ASP A 462 4.46 -13.62 37.81
C ASP A 462 3.71 -14.97 37.80
N GLY A 463 3.02 -15.32 38.89
CA GLY A 463 2.09 -16.45 38.97
C GLY A 463 2.68 -17.73 39.56
N ASP A 464 3.88 -17.69 40.16
CA ASP A 464 4.57 -18.86 40.70
C ASP A 464 4.00 -19.40 42.03
N GLY A 465 3.07 -18.66 42.66
CA GLY A 465 2.46 -19.03 43.94
C GLY A 465 3.31 -18.69 45.17
N VAL A 466 4.48 -18.07 45.02
CA VAL A 466 5.15 -17.30 46.07
C VAL A 466 4.46 -15.93 46.14
N ASN A 467 4.84 -15.08 47.09
CA ASN A 467 4.36 -13.70 47.15
C ASN A 467 5.56 -12.76 47.16
N ASN A 468 5.44 -11.59 46.54
CA ASN A 468 6.54 -10.65 46.33
C ASN A 468 7.29 -10.29 47.64
N GLY A 469 6.58 -10.34 48.78
CA GLY A 469 7.13 -10.11 50.11
C GLY A 469 7.95 -11.27 50.71
N SER A 470 7.72 -12.52 50.29
CA SER A 470 8.60 -13.67 50.58
C SER A 470 9.90 -13.57 49.78
N GLU A 471 9.78 -13.32 48.47
CA GLU A 471 10.88 -13.32 47.50
C GLU A 471 11.98 -12.31 47.82
N LEU A 472 11.58 -11.10 48.24
CA LEU A 472 12.51 -10.09 48.75
C LEU A 472 13.26 -10.51 50.03
N THR A 473 12.99 -11.70 50.61
CA THR A 473 13.64 -12.20 51.83
C THR A 473 14.49 -13.46 51.62
N ASP A 474 14.15 -14.34 50.68
CA ASP A 474 14.99 -15.47 50.24
C ASP A 474 15.87 -15.12 49.01
N ASN A 475 15.59 -14.00 48.34
CA ASN A 475 16.31 -13.35 47.22
C ASN A 475 16.01 -13.96 45.84
N THR A 476 14.76 -14.41 45.64
CA THR A 476 14.20 -14.69 44.31
C THR A 476 13.68 -13.40 43.65
N ASN A 477 12.96 -13.48 42.52
CA ASN A 477 12.67 -12.31 41.67
C ASN A 477 11.18 -12.21 41.27
N PRO A 478 10.40 -11.24 41.85
CA PRO A 478 8.93 -11.08 41.67
C PRO A 478 8.39 -10.74 40.27
N THR A 479 9.16 -11.02 39.22
CA THR A 479 8.84 -10.79 37.81
C THR A 479 9.42 -11.87 36.89
N ASN A 480 9.90 -12.98 37.47
CA ASN A 480 10.56 -14.07 36.77
C ASN A 480 10.09 -15.44 37.34
N PRO A 481 9.03 -16.03 36.77
CA PRO A 481 8.27 -17.16 37.35
C PRO A 481 9.03 -18.50 37.47
N CYS A 482 10.32 -18.52 37.10
CA CYS A 482 11.23 -19.67 37.16
C CYS A 482 12.41 -19.46 38.14
N ASP A 483 12.45 -18.33 38.84
CA ASP A 483 13.41 -18.02 39.90
C ASP A 483 12.62 -17.96 41.21
N LEU A 484 12.49 -19.10 41.89
CA LEU A 484 11.64 -19.29 43.07
C LEU A 484 12.24 -20.27 44.10
N ASP A 485 11.80 -20.19 45.37
CA ASP A 485 11.98 -21.24 46.37
C ASP A 485 10.65 -22.01 46.55
N PRO A 486 10.59 -23.30 46.15
CA PRO A 486 9.39 -24.13 46.34
C PRO A 486 8.93 -24.30 47.81
N LEU A 487 9.74 -23.91 48.80
CA LEU A 487 9.36 -23.85 50.22
C LEU A 487 8.66 -22.54 50.61
N SER A 488 8.75 -21.50 49.78
CA SER A 488 8.10 -20.18 49.96
C SER A 488 6.74 -20.08 49.28
N ILE A 489 6.37 -21.07 48.44
CA ILE A 489 5.05 -21.19 47.79
C ILE A 489 3.96 -21.21 48.88
N THR A 490 3.05 -20.24 48.80
CA THR A 490 1.98 -19.98 49.78
C THR A 490 0.63 -19.62 49.16
N LEU A 491 0.62 -19.31 47.87
CA LEU A 491 -0.54 -19.02 47.02
C LEU A 491 -0.68 -20.12 45.95
N PRO A 492 -1.82 -20.21 45.23
CA PRO A 492 -1.97 -21.14 44.10
C PRO A 492 -1.34 -20.52 42.84
N GLN A 493 -0.52 -21.29 42.15
CA GLN A 493 0.03 -20.94 40.83
C GLN A 493 -1.08 -20.51 39.85
N ASP A 494 -0.74 -19.58 38.98
CA ASP A 494 -1.61 -19.10 37.91
C ASP A 494 -1.61 -20.06 36.69
N THR A 495 -2.42 -19.73 35.67
CA THR A 495 -2.48 -20.48 34.41
C THR A 495 -1.35 -20.20 33.42
N LEU A 496 -0.69 -19.04 33.48
CA LEU A 496 0.47 -18.74 32.63
C LEU A 496 1.69 -19.55 33.10
N TRP A 497 1.96 -19.57 34.41
CA TRP A 497 3.03 -20.36 35.02
C TRP A 497 2.97 -21.85 34.63
N MET A 498 1.77 -22.42 34.57
CA MET A 498 1.53 -23.82 34.20
C MET A 498 1.88 -24.17 32.74
N PHE A 499 2.04 -23.18 31.86
CA PHE A 499 2.47 -23.33 30.46
C PHE A 499 3.92 -22.86 30.22
N LEU A 500 4.70 -22.65 31.28
CA LEU A 500 6.14 -22.42 31.18
C LEU A 500 6.90 -23.75 31.17
N ASP A 501 8.17 -23.64 30.77
CA ASP A 501 9.18 -24.70 30.75
C ASP A 501 10.40 -24.07 31.47
N CYS A 502 10.48 -24.27 32.79
CA CYS A 502 11.29 -23.40 33.65
C CYS A 502 12.78 -23.77 33.75
N ASP A 503 13.13 -25.03 33.54
CA ASP A 503 14.53 -25.46 33.35
C ASP A 503 14.91 -25.69 31.88
N GLY A 504 13.93 -25.79 30.99
CA GLY A 504 14.10 -25.80 29.56
C GLY A 504 14.22 -27.19 28.93
N ASP A 505 13.68 -28.24 29.52
CA ASP A 505 13.67 -29.62 28.99
C ASP A 505 12.58 -29.91 27.94
N GLY A 506 11.66 -28.96 27.75
CA GLY A 506 10.57 -29.04 26.78
C GLY A 506 9.27 -29.67 27.28
N VAL A 507 9.17 -30.03 28.57
CA VAL A 507 7.90 -30.32 29.24
C VAL A 507 7.30 -28.99 29.78
N GLU A 508 5.98 -28.91 29.92
CA GLU A 508 5.33 -27.77 30.57
C GLU A 508 5.20 -28.04 32.08
N ASN A 509 5.51 -27.06 32.95
CA ASN A 509 5.49 -27.19 34.41
C ASN A 509 4.22 -27.87 34.96
N GLY A 510 3.07 -27.65 34.30
CA GLY A 510 1.78 -28.25 34.66
C GLY A 510 1.63 -29.74 34.33
N ASP A 511 2.32 -30.25 33.31
CA ASP A 511 2.37 -31.69 32.99
C ASP A 511 3.36 -32.42 33.90
N GLU A 512 4.47 -31.80 34.28
CA GLU A 512 5.41 -32.33 35.28
C GLU A 512 4.77 -32.52 36.66
N LEU A 513 3.97 -31.55 37.10
CA LEU A 513 3.16 -31.68 38.33
C LEU A 513 2.12 -32.81 38.23
N GLN A 514 1.85 -33.35 37.03
CA GLN A 514 0.90 -34.44 36.78
C GLN A 514 1.58 -35.82 36.69
N ASP A 515 2.74 -35.95 36.05
CA ASP A 515 3.51 -37.21 36.00
C ASP A 515 4.59 -37.34 37.11
N SER A 516 4.80 -36.28 37.88
CA SER A 516 5.62 -36.17 39.10
C SER A 516 7.13 -36.01 38.89
N THR A 517 7.53 -35.30 37.83
CA THR A 517 8.89 -34.77 37.64
C THR A 517 9.05 -33.38 38.30
N TYR A 518 10.10 -32.60 37.97
CA TYR A 518 10.45 -31.40 38.73
C TYR A 518 11.06 -30.24 37.92
N TYR A 519 10.18 -29.31 37.54
CA TYR A 519 10.28 -28.00 36.85
C TYR A 519 11.43 -27.01 37.17
N LEU A 520 12.46 -27.42 37.91
CA LEU A 520 13.71 -26.68 38.13
C LEU A 520 14.93 -27.62 37.98
N SER A 521 14.82 -28.70 37.21
CA SER A 521 15.76 -29.80 37.12
C SER A 521 15.58 -30.66 35.85
N GLY A 522 15.86 -30.09 34.67
CA GLY A 522 15.64 -30.70 33.34
C GLY A 522 16.45 -31.96 32.97
N CYS A 523 16.84 -32.77 33.95
CA CYS A 523 17.20 -34.18 33.80
C CYS A 523 16.22 -35.12 34.52
N ASP A 524 15.25 -34.59 35.27
CA ASP A 524 14.12 -35.28 35.85
C ASP A 524 12.91 -34.92 34.99
N TYR A 525 12.71 -35.66 33.89
CA TYR A 525 11.68 -35.36 32.87
C TYR A 525 11.23 -36.62 32.13
N VAL A 526 10.00 -36.63 31.60
CA VAL A 526 9.47 -37.78 30.84
C VAL A 526 9.57 -37.50 29.34
N ALA A 527 10.35 -38.31 28.60
CA ALA A 527 10.57 -38.14 27.16
C ALA A 527 9.28 -38.08 26.31
N SER A 528 8.18 -38.70 26.76
CA SER A 528 6.87 -38.64 26.08
C SER A 528 5.98 -37.45 26.47
N SER A 529 6.37 -36.68 27.48
CA SER A 529 5.68 -35.47 27.95
C SER A 529 6.29 -34.20 27.33
N VAL A 530 7.44 -34.31 26.66
CA VAL A 530 8.08 -33.20 25.91
C VAL A 530 7.16 -32.73 24.78
N THR A 531 6.71 -31.49 24.86
CA THR A 531 5.83 -30.83 23.87
C THR A 531 6.43 -29.54 23.28
N LEU A 532 7.38 -28.92 23.98
CA LEU A 532 8.05 -27.68 23.62
C LEU A 532 9.50 -27.93 23.13
N PRO A 533 10.15 -26.94 22.47
CA PRO A 533 11.52 -27.10 21.98
C PRO A 533 12.55 -26.84 23.09
N GLN A 534 13.30 -27.87 23.45
CA GLN A 534 14.39 -27.86 24.43
C GLN A 534 15.35 -26.66 24.33
N SER A 535 15.69 -26.11 25.48
CA SER A 535 16.49 -24.91 25.66
C SER A 535 18.00 -25.16 25.50
N SER A 536 18.76 -24.07 25.35
CA SER A 536 20.22 -24.11 25.41
C SER A 536 20.80 -24.42 26.80
N VAL A 537 19.97 -24.47 27.85
CA VAL A 537 20.40 -24.88 29.20
C VAL A 537 20.40 -26.40 29.29
N TRP A 538 19.25 -27.02 28.97
CA TRP A 538 19.08 -28.47 28.85
C TRP A 538 20.09 -29.12 27.90
N MET A 539 20.34 -28.50 26.74
CA MET A 539 21.35 -28.94 25.77
C MET A 539 22.77 -29.05 26.37
N GLY A 540 23.06 -28.32 27.46
CA GLY A 540 24.34 -28.35 28.18
C GLY A 540 24.41 -29.32 29.36
N TYR A 541 23.33 -30.06 29.65
CA TYR A 541 23.31 -31.12 30.64
C TYR A 541 23.88 -32.44 30.09
N ASP A 542 24.03 -33.43 30.99
CA ASP A 542 24.53 -34.79 30.83
C ASP A 542 23.67 -35.61 31.82
N CYS A 543 22.52 -36.08 31.34
CA CYS A 543 21.38 -36.39 32.23
C CYS A 543 21.35 -37.83 32.77
N ASP A 544 21.80 -38.82 32.00
CA ASP A 544 22.06 -40.17 32.54
C ASP A 544 23.47 -40.30 33.15
N GLY A 545 24.39 -39.40 32.79
CA GLY A 545 25.73 -39.35 33.34
C GLY A 545 26.76 -40.20 32.60
N ASP A 546 26.56 -40.59 31.34
CA ASP A 546 27.57 -41.28 30.52
C ASP A 546 28.80 -40.40 30.20
N GLY A 547 28.67 -39.08 30.28
CA GLY A 547 29.71 -38.10 29.98
C GLY A 547 29.61 -37.45 28.58
N VAL A 548 28.54 -37.70 27.83
CA VAL A 548 28.13 -37.02 26.60
C VAL A 548 27.00 -36.05 26.97
N THR A 549 27.12 -34.78 26.60
CA THR A 549 26.03 -33.82 26.85
C THR A 549 24.88 -33.97 25.86
N ASN A 550 23.64 -33.79 26.31
CA ASN A 550 22.39 -33.90 25.56
C ASN A 550 22.42 -33.28 24.14
N GLN A 551 23.12 -32.14 23.94
CA GLN A 551 23.30 -31.53 22.61
C GLN A 551 23.95 -32.46 21.56
N ILE A 552 24.92 -33.26 21.99
CA ILE A 552 25.69 -34.16 21.12
C ILE A 552 24.87 -35.39 20.77
N GLU A 553 24.16 -35.92 21.77
CA GLU A 553 23.23 -37.05 21.65
C GLU A 553 22.10 -36.77 20.66
N VAL A 554 21.45 -35.61 20.78
CA VAL A 554 20.45 -35.13 19.82
C VAL A 554 21.06 -34.89 18.41
N THR A 555 22.40 -34.83 18.30
CA THR A 555 23.12 -34.66 17.03
C THR A 555 23.51 -35.99 16.36
N ASP A 556 23.82 -37.05 17.11
CA ASP A 556 24.19 -38.37 16.59
C ASP A 556 23.10 -39.46 16.74
N ASN A 557 22.02 -39.15 17.49
CA ASN A 557 20.82 -39.93 17.81
C ASN A 557 21.05 -41.02 18.88
N THR A 558 21.72 -40.68 19.98
CA THR A 558 21.57 -41.40 21.27
C THR A 558 20.41 -40.83 22.10
N ASP A 559 20.09 -41.46 23.24
CA ASP A 559 18.95 -41.10 24.11
C ASP A 559 19.45 -40.57 25.47
N PRO A 560 19.32 -39.26 25.78
CA PRO A 560 19.81 -38.61 27.01
C PRO A 560 19.27 -39.09 28.37
N GLN A 561 18.56 -40.22 28.39
CA GLN A 561 18.08 -40.91 29.59
C GLN A 561 18.61 -42.35 29.69
N ASN A 562 19.49 -42.77 28.77
CA ASN A 562 19.91 -44.15 28.59
C ASN A 562 21.44 -44.28 28.45
N GLY A 563 22.17 -44.14 29.57
CA GLY A 563 23.64 -44.10 29.55
C GLY A 563 24.39 -45.36 29.09
N CYS A 564 23.70 -46.39 28.60
CA CYS A 564 24.32 -47.51 27.87
C CYS A 564 24.20 -47.39 26.33
N GLU A 565 23.40 -46.43 25.83
CA GLU A 565 23.26 -46.08 24.43
C GLU A 565 24.09 -44.83 24.13
N PHE A 566 25.41 -44.98 24.00
CA PHE A 566 26.33 -43.84 23.84
C PHE A 566 27.44 -44.07 22.82
N ILE A 567 28.14 -43.00 22.43
CA ILE A 567 29.33 -43.06 21.57
C ILE A 567 30.57 -42.60 22.37
N LEU A 568 31.38 -43.57 22.81
CA LEU A 568 32.62 -43.35 23.59
C LEU A 568 33.60 -42.32 22.98
N ALA A 569 33.56 -42.11 21.66
CA ALA A 569 34.39 -41.11 20.96
C ALA A 569 33.87 -39.66 21.07
N HIS A 570 32.67 -39.45 21.61
CA HIS A 570 31.97 -38.17 21.69
C HIS A 570 31.87 -37.61 23.13
N VAL A 571 32.20 -38.40 24.14
CA VAL A 571 32.29 -38.01 25.57
C VAL A 571 33.04 -36.68 25.70
N ASN A 572 32.36 -35.66 26.21
CA ASN A 572 32.82 -34.28 26.26
C ASN A 572 32.86 -33.68 27.68
N VAL A 573 32.16 -34.28 28.64
CA VAL A 573 32.22 -33.94 30.07
C VAL A 573 32.84 -35.11 30.87
N THR A 574 32.48 -35.34 32.13
CA THR A 574 33.10 -36.37 32.98
C THR A 574 32.04 -37.32 33.51
N PRO A 575 32.06 -38.61 33.12
CA PRO A 575 30.99 -39.56 33.45
C PRO A 575 30.70 -39.64 34.96
N SER A 576 29.43 -39.81 35.30
CA SER A 576 28.92 -39.75 36.66
C SER A 576 29.39 -40.91 37.54
N ALA A 577 29.41 -40.71 38.85
CA ALA A 577 29.76 -41.76 39.81
C ALA A 577 28.71 -42.90 39.89
N LEU A 578 27.53 -42.73 39.29
CA LEU A 578 26.51 -43.77 39.16
C LEU A 578 26.79 -44.62 37.93
N TRP A 579 26.92 -43.99 36.76
CA TRP A 579 27.27 -44.63 35.48
C TRP A 579 28.57 -45.44 35.56
N ASN A 580 29.59 -44.91 36.24
CA ASN A 580 30.86 -45.63 36.47
C ASN A 580 30.68 -46.98 37.22
N GLY A 581 29.56 -47.17 37.93
CA GLY A 581 29.20 -48.41 38.62
C GLY A 581 28.13 -49.25 37.90
N TRP A 582 27.72 -48.88 36.69
CA TRP A 582 26.89 -49.70 35.80
C TRP A 582 27.77 -50.70 35.03
N ASP A 583 27.13 -51.57 34.28
CA ASP A 583 27.65 -52.74 33.56
C ASP A 583 26.71 -52.89 32.36
N CYS A 584 27.12 -52.35 31.20
CA CYS A 584 26.20 -51.99 30.10
C CYS A 584 25.95 -53.11 29.08
N ASP A 585 26.84 -54.09 28.97
CA ASP A 585 26.62 -55.31 28.16
C ASP A 585 26.39 -56.58 29.01
N GLU A 586 26.31 -56.40 30.33
CA GLU A 586 26.03 -57.45 31.31
C GLU A 586 27.11 -58.56 31.38
N ASP A 587 28.37 -58.29 31.05
CA ASP A 587 29.49 -59.25 31.19
C ASP A 587 29.94 -59.47 32.66
N GLY A 588 29.48 -58.64 33.59
CA GLY A 588 29.85 -58.68 35.01
C GLY A 588 30.99 -57.72 35.42
N VAL A 589 31.51 -56.92 34.51
CA VAL A 589 32.53 -55.88 34.68
C VAL A 589 31.83 -54.51 34.69
N THR A 590 32.25 -53.62 35.59
CA THR A 590 31.66 -52.26 35.63
C THR A 590 32.32 -51.34 34.61
N ASN A 591 31.56 -50.45 33.98
CA ASN A 591 32.00 -49.43 33.02
C ASN A 591 33.34 -48.73 33.40
N ALA A 592 33.55 -48.40 34.69
CA ALA A 592 34.78 -47.78 35.16
C ALA A 592 36.04 -48.68 35.11
N ASN A 593 35.87 -49.99 35.29
CA ASN A 593 36.97 -50.95 35.14
C ASN A 593 37.34 -51.07 33.65
N GLU A 594 36.33 -51.16 32.79
CA GLU A 594 36.49 -51.31 31.34
C GLU A 594 37.19 -50.13 30.68
N VAL A 595 36.77 -48.90 31.03
CA VAL A 595 37.46 -47.67 30.60
C VAL A 595 38.92 -47.66 31.09
N SER A 596 39.25 -48.40 32.16
CA SER A 596 40.60 -48.46 32.73
C SER A 596 41.52 -49.53 32.12
N ASP A 597 40.99 -50.68 31.67
CA ASP A 597 41.75 -51.75 31.02
C ASP A 597 41.52 -51.87 29.49
N SER A 598 40.64 -51.02 28.95
CA SER A 598 40.35 -50.83 27.51
C SER A 598 39.65 -52.03 26.84
N THR A 599 38.68 -52.62 27.55
CA THR A 599 37.61 -53.45 27.00
C THR A 599 36.56 -52.57 26.29
N ASN A 600 35.36 -53.11 25.99
CA ASN A 600 34.38 -52.39 25.17
C ASN A 600 32.96 -52.62 25.71
N LEU A 601 32.45 -51.60 26.41
CA LEU A 601 31.25 -51.56 27.27
C LEU A 601 29.90 -51.96 26.63
N ASN A 602 29.92 -52.25 25.33
CA ASN A 602 28.77 -52.58 24.51
C ASN A 602 29.05 -53.88 23.69
N ASN A 603 29.88 -54.80 24.20
CA ASN A 603 30.19 -56.10 23.59
C ASN A 603 30.62 -57.13 24.66
N PRO A 604 29.72 -58.01 25.12
CA PRO A 604 29.94 -58.85 26.30
C PRO A 604 30.96 -59.98 26.09
N CYS A 605 31.56 -60.08 24.90
CA CYS A 605 32.67 -60.97 24.59
C CYS A 605 34.05 -60.30 24.71
N SER A 606 34.11 -59.02 25.11
CA SER A 606 35.28 -58.16 24.95
C SER A 606 36.03 -57.86 26.25
N PHE A 607 36.06 -58.79 27.21
CA PHE A 607 36.35 -58.48 28.62
C PHE A 607 37.61 -59.12 29.20
N ILE A 608 37.96 -58.74 30.44
CA ILE A 608 39.00 -59.40 31.24
C ILE A 608 38.35 -60.16 32.40
N ALA A 609 38.41 -61.50 32.37
CA ALA A 609 37.76 -62.37 33.36
C ALA A 609 38.24 -62.18 34.84
N SER A 610 39.29 -61.40 35.09
CA SER A 610 39.71 -60.99 36.45
C SER A 610 39.15 -59.63 36.90
N SER A 611 38.53 -58.87 35.98
CA SER A 611 37.87 -57.58 36.23
C SER A 611 36.37 -57.75 36.55
N ILE A 612 35.80 -58.95 36.36
CA ILE A 612 34.42 -59.31 36.75
C ILE A 612 34.25 -59.13 38.27
N THR A 613 33.24 -58.37 38.66
CA THR A 613 32.87 -58.11 40.06
C THR A 613 31.37 -58.19 40.33
N LEU A 614 30.53 -58.13 39.29
CA LEU A 614 29.10 -58.34 39.35
C LEU A 614 28.74 -59.79 38.93
N THR A 615 27.47 -60.04 38.59
CA THR A 615 27.00 -61.34 38.08
C THR A 615 26.56 -61.15 36.63
N PRO A 616 27.14 -61.86 35.65
CA PRO A 616 26.79 -61.67 34.24
C PRO A 616 25.29 -61.89 33.98
N GLY A 617 24.72 -61.08 33.10
CA GLY A 617 23.30 -61.00 32.81
C GLY A 617 22.86 -61.76 31.56
N ALA A 618 21.77 -61.29 30.96
CA ALA A 618 21.13 -61.89 29.81
C ALA A 618 21.91 -61.65 28.51
N GLU A 619 22.44 -60.45 28.27
CA GLU A 619 23.18 -60.15 27.04
C GLU A 619 24.45 -61.02 26.94
N TYR A 620 25.28 -61.08 28.00
CA TYR A 620 26.37 -62.06 28.10
C TYR A 620 25.91 -63.51 27.94
N THR A 621 24.79 -63.92 28.54
CA THR A 621 24.29 -65.31 28.45
C THR A 621 23.80 -65.68 27.04
N ASN A 622 23.36 -64.70 26.25
CA ASN A 622 22.84 -64.87 24.90
C ASN A 622 23.91 -64.71 23.80
N ALA A 623 25.07 -64.14 24.12
CA ALA A 623 26.17 -63.93 23.18
C ALA A 623 26.86 -65.25 22.74
N ASP A 624 27.49 -65.21 21.57
CA ASP A 624 28.24 -66.29 20.90
C ASP A 624 29.68 -65.77 20.73
N CYS A 625 30.56 -66.04 21.70
CA CYS A 625 31.81 -65.30 21.85
C CYS A 625 33.00 -65.83 21.06
N ASP A 626 32.97 -67.07 20.58
CA ASP A 626 33.94 -67.62 19.64
C ASP A 626 33.37 -67.86 18.23
N SER A 627 32.09 -67.55 18.02
CA SER A 627 31.36 -67.63 16.74
C SER A 627 31.14 -69.05 16.23
N ASP A 628 30.88 -69.98 17.15
CA ASP A 628 30.69 -71.39 16.84
C ASP A 628 29.24 -71.76 16.45
N GLY A 629 28.26 -70.97 16.92
CA GLY A 629 26.82 -71.16 16.71
C GLY A 629 26.02 -71.63 17.93
N LEU A 630 26.65 -71.80 19.08
CA LEU A 630 26.02 -71.88 20.41
C LEU A 630 25.93 -70.47 21.02
N SER A 631 25.67 -70.40 22.32
CA SER A 631 25.80 -69.17 23.10
C SER A 631 26.38 -69.51 24.47
N ASN A 632 27.06 -68.56 25.11
CA ASN A 632 27.74 -68.75 26.40
C ASN A 632 26.85 -69.48 27.43
N GLY A 633 25.55 -69.14 27.45
CA GLY A 633 24.54 -69.78 28.30
C GLY A 633 24.13 -71.20 27.89
N ALA A 634 24.10 -71.52 26.59
CA ALA A 634 23.87 -72.87 26.11
C ALA A 634 25.10 -73.76 26.40
N GLU A 635 26.29 -73.26 26.12
CA GLU A 635 27.57 -73.89 26.39
C GLU A 635 27.78 -74.20 27.87
N LEU A 636 27.46 -73.26 28.76
CA LEU A 636 27.46 -73.48 30.21
C LEU A 636 26.54 -74.64 30.64
N THR A 637 25.50 -74.98 29.86
CA THR A 637 24.65 -76.16 30.11
C THR A 637 25.16 -77.45 29.47
N LEU A 638 25.99 -77.35 28.42
CA LEU A 638 26.66 -78.47 27.75
C LEU A 638 28.03 -78.78 28.38
N THR A 639 28.60 -77.84 29.12
CA THR A 639 29.95 -77.81 29.70
C THR A 639 31.10 -77.75 28.69
N THR A 640 30.86 -77.09 27.55
CA THR A 640 31.87 -76.61 26.59
C THR A 640 32.51 -75.27 27.07
N ASP A 641 33.50 -74.74 26.36
CA ASP A 641 34.27 -73.53 26.75
C ASP A 641 33.95 -72.32 25.85
N PRO A 642 33.19 -71.30 26.31
CA PRO A 642 32.68 -70.15 25.52
C PRO A 642 33.67 -69.19 24.85
N PHE A 643 34.94 -69.59 24.74
CA PHE A 643 36.02 -68.83 24.10
C PHE A 643 36.92 -69.74 23.25
N ASN A 644 36.48 -70.97 22.98
CA ASN A 644 37.21 -71.98 22.22
C ASN A 644 36.22 -72.91 21.48
N PRO A 645 36.02 -72.74 20.16
CA PRO A 645 34.86 -73.28 19.45
C PRO A 645 34.94 -74.79 19.16
N ASP A 646 35.97 -75.46 19.65
CA ASP A 646 36.34 -76.87 19.41
C ASP A 646 36.89 -77.38 20.76
N THR A 647 35.99 -77.69 21.69
CA THR A 647 36.33 -77.91 23.11
C THR A 647 37.25 -79.12 23.31
N ASP A 648 37.08 -80.18 22.52
CA ASP A 648 37.85 -81.43 22.69
C ASP A 648 39.04 -81.60 21.73
N GLY A 649 39.07 -80.85 20.62
CA GLY A 649 40.16 -80.84 19.65
C GLY A 649 40.07 -81.87 18.53
N ASP A 650 38.89 -82.47 18.25
CA ASP A 650 38.62 -83.29 17.06
C ASP A 650 38.82 -82.48 15.75
N GLY A 651 38.36 -81.22 15.72
CA GLY A 651 38.37 -80.35 14.55
C GLY A 651 37.02 -80.17 13.84
N ILE A 652 35.92 -80.68 14.39
CA ILE A 652 34.58 -80.08 14.25
C ILE A 652 34.47 -78.90 15.25
N ASN A 653 33.37 -78.14 15.22
CA ASN A 653 33.09 -77.11 16.22
C ASN A 653 31.81 -77.48 17.01
N ASP A 654 31.73 -77.12 18.29
CA ASP A 654 30.78 -77.69 19.24
C ASP A 654 29.31 -77.48 18.80
N GLY A 655 29.02 -76.34 18.20
CA GLY A 655 27.75 -75.97 17.58
C GLY A 655 27.41 -76.80 16.35
N GLN A 656 28.37 -77.19 15.51
CA GLN A 656 28.15 -78.17 14.45
C GLN A 656 27.90 -79.58 15.01
N GLU A 657 28.47 -79.94 16.16
CA GLU A 657 28.28 -81.23 16.81
C GLU A 657 26.87 -81.36 17.41
N VAL A 658 26.47 -80.36 18.21
CA VAL A 658 25.11 -80.26 18.76
C VAL A 658 24.05 -80.28 17.66
N ASN A 659 24.30 -79.59 16.53
CA ASN A 659 23.42 -79.61 15.35
C ASN A 659 23.45 -80.95 14.57
N GLN A 660 24.48 -81.79 14.73
CA GLN A 660 24.59 -83.12 14.11
C GLN A 660 24.22 -84.28 15.05
N ASN A 661 24.00 -83.99 16.33
CA ASN A 661 23.74 -84.94 17.43
C ASN A 661 24.93 -85.86 17.79
N SER A 662 26.16 -85.32 17.75
CA SER A 662 27.32 -85.87 18.46
C SER A 662 27.53 -85.18 19.83
N ASP A 663 28.45 -85.69 20.64
CA ASP A 663 28.79 -85.20 21.99
C ASP A 663 30.10 -84.39 21.94
N ALA A 664 30.02 -83.06 22.00
CA ALA A 664 31.13 -82.09 21.83
C ALA A 664 32.19 -82.09 22.97
N LEU A 665 32.32 -83.23 23.66
CA LEU A 665 33.27 -83.49 24.76
C LEU A 665 33.91 -84.90 24.64
N ASP A 666 33.59 -85.69 23.61
CA ASP A 666 34.20 -87.00 23.33
C ASP A 666 34.88 -87.01 21.94
N PRO A 667 36.21 -86.83 21.84
CA PRO A 667 36.96 -86.77 20.57
C PRO A 667 37.13 -88.14 19.90
N CYS A 668 36.18 -89.05 20.14
CA CYS A 668 35.93 -90.30 19.46
C CYS A 668 34.47 -90.41 18.94
N ASP A 669 33.60 -89.42 19.12
CA ASP A 669 32.28 -89.26 18.46
C ASP A 669 32.33 -88.01 17.55
N PRO A 670 31.72 -88.00 16.35
CA PRO A 670 31.16 -89.12 15.60
C PRO A 670 32.25 -90.05 15.00
N PHE A 671 33.54 -89.75 15.18
CA PHE A 671 34.64 -90.37 14.44
C PHE A 671 35.43 -91.46 15.20
N ALA A 672 34.73 -92.46 15.73
CA ALA A 672 35.25 -93.60 16.51
C ALA A 672 36.23 -94.56 15.79
N SER A 673 36.81 -94.14 14.66
CA SER A 673 37.88 -94.82 13.92
C SER A 673 39.26 -94.15 14.06
N LEU A 674 39.35 -93.04 14.80
CA LEU A 674 40.61 -92.35 15.09
C LEU A 674 41.57 -93.25 15.90
N ALA A 675 42.86 -93.12 15.62
CA ALA A 675 43.90 -94.01 16.16
C ALA A 675 44.20 -93.82 17.67
N SER A 676 43.58 -92.81 18.29
CA SER A 676 43.58 -92.48 19.72
C SER A 676 42.79 -93.49 20.57
N CYS A 677 41.69 -94.04 20.05
CA CYS A 677 40.64 -94.69 20.83
C CYS A 677 40.90 -96.19 21.22
N PHE A 678 42.16 -96.62 21.45
CA PHE A 678 42.51 -98.04 21.73
C PHE A 678 43.18 -98.27 23.12
N VAL A 679 42.72 -99.29 23.86
CA VAL A 679 43.16 -99.62 25.24
C VAL A 679 43.67 -101.08 25.36
N ALA A 680 44.59 -101.34 26.30
CA ALA A 680 45.21 -102.65 26.52
C ALA A 680 44.58 -103.48 27.68
N LEU A 681 44.66 -104.81 27.57
CA LEU A 681 44.15 -105.78 28.57
C LEU A 681 44.85 -105.65 29.94
N ILE A 682 44.07 -105.78 31.02
CA ILE A 682 44.58 -105.84 32.40
C ILE A 682 44.12 -107.15 33.07
N ILE A 683 45.07 -107.92 33.62
CA ILE A 683 44.82 -109.22 34.27
C ILE A 683 45.35 -109.16 35.72
N PRO A 684 44.54 -109.46 36.75
CA PRO A 684 44.97 -109.42 38.15
C PRO A 684 45.82 -110.63 38.55
N GLU A 685 46.70 -110.48 39.55
CA GLU A 685 47.55 -111.58 40.05
C GLU A 685 46.87 -112.48 41.10
N GLY A 686 45.62 -112.21 41.49
CA GLY A 686 44.94 -112.98 42.54
C GLY A 686 43.45 -112.68 42.72
N ILE A 687 42.76 -113.60 43.39
CA ILE A 687 41.32 -113.55 43.72
C ILE A 687 41.08 -113.97 45.17
N SER A 688 40.01 -113.47 45.78
CA SER A 688 39.60 -113.81 47.15
C SER A 688 38.11 -114.21 47.21
N PRO A 689 37.75 -115.44 46.78
CA PRO A 689 36.35 -115.88 46.71
C PRO A 689 35.77 -116.12 48.11
N ASN A 690 35.18 -115.07 48.68
CA ASN A 690 34.67 -114.98 50.06
C ASN A 690 33.20 -114.50 50.13
N GLY A 691 32.64 -113.95 49.05
CA GLY A 691 31.29 -113.41 48.95
C GLY A 691 31.12 -111.94 49.37
N ASP A 692 32.19 -111.15 49.46
CA ASP A 692 32.10 -109.71 49.80
C ASP A 692 31.91 -108.78 48.57
N GLY A 693 31.96 -109.34 47.36
CA GLY A 693 31.76 -108.63 46.10
C GLY A 693 33.05 -108.04 45.49
N LYS A 694 34.24 -108.26 46.08
CA LYS A 694 35.51 -107.73 45.57
C LYS A 694 36.55 -108.82 45.31
N ASN A 695 36.99 -108.92 44.06
CA ASN A 695 37.91 -109.97 43.59
C ASN A 695 37.38 -111.40 43.87
N ASP A 696 36.06 -111.58 44.00
CA ASP A 696 35.41 -112.88 44.16
C ASP A 696 35.59 -113.78 42.92
N VAL A 697 35.77 -113.15 41.76
CA VAL A 697 35.98 -113.75 40.44
C VAL A 697 37.28 -113.24 39.81
N PHE A 698 37.80 -114.01 38.85
CA PHE A 698 38.99 -113.64 38.08
C PHE A 698 38.61 -112.73 36.91
N GLU A 699 38.54 -111.44 37.23
CA GLU A 699 38.14 -110.38 36.30
C GLU A 699 39.31 -109.91 35.43
N ILE A 700 39.24 -110.20 34.13
CA ILE A 700 40.16 -109.68 33.12
C ILE A 700 39.49 -108.46 32.48
N VAL A 701 40.01 -107.27 32.76
CA VAL A 701 39.47 -106.02 32.23
C VAL A 701 39.87 -105.90 30.76
N GLY A 702 38.88 -105.66 29.91
CA GLY A 702 39.00 -105.65 28.45
C GLY A 702 38.80 -107.00 27.76
N ALA A 703 38.45 -108.08 28.48
CA ALA A 703 38.16 -109.39 27.88
C ALA A 703 37.01 -109.33 26.84
N ASP A 704 36.02 -108.46 27.05
CA ASP A 704 34.80 -108.39 26.25
C ASP A 704 35.01 -107.81 24.84
N TYR A 705 36.10 -107.05 24.61
CA TYR A 705 36.55 -106.66 23.26
C TYR A 705 37.00 -107.86 22.42
N TYR A 706 37.21 -109.01 23.04
CA TYR A 706 37.66 -110.25 22.42
C TYR A 706 36.58 -111.34 22.54
N PRO A 707 35.46 -111.27 21.78
CA PRO A 707 34.27 -112.11 22.03
C PRO A 707 34.47 -113.62 21.83
N ASN A 708 35.56 -114.05 21.17
CA ASN A 708 35.90 -115.46 20.97
C ASN A 708 36.90 -116.01 22.02
N ASN A 709 37.25 -115.21 23.03
CA ASN A 709 38.32 -115.54 23.98
C ASN A 709 38.07 -116.85 24.77
N LYS A 710 39.14 -117.42 25.35
CA LYS A 710 39.08 -118.65 26.13
C LYS A 710 40.06 -118.62 27.31
N LEU A 711 39.56 -118.86 28.51
CA LEU A 711 40.34 -119.02 29.73
C LEU A 711 40.56 -120.51 30.04
N THR A 712 41.80 -120.89 30.39
CA THR A 712 42.14 -122.22 30.92
C THR A 712 43.03 -122.08 32.15
N ILE A 713 42.70 -122.79 33.24
CA ILE A 713 43.39 -122.74 34.54
C ILE A 713 43.97 -124.10 34.91
N PHE A 714 45.22 -124.11 35.37
CA PHE A 714 45.98 -125.27 35.80
C PHE A 714 46.42 -125.15 37.26
N ASN A 715 46.48 -126.27 37.98
CA ASN A 715 47.12 -126.33 39.29
C ASN A 715 48.66 -126.33 39.16
N ARG A 716 49.37 -126.20 40.30
CA ARG A 716 50.85 -126.21 40.37
C ARG A 716 51.57 -127.47 39.86
N PHE A 717 50.83 -128.52 39.48
CA PHE A 717 51.35 -129.75 38.87
C PHE A 717 51.04 -129.84 37.37
N GLY A 718 50.48 -128.79 36.77
CA GLY A 718 50.10 -128.75 35.36
C GLY A 718 48.80 -129.49 35.03
N THR A 719 48.02 -129.93 36.02
CA THR A 719 46.68 -130.50 35.76
C THR A 719 45.68 -129.36 35.58
N GLU A 720 44.91 -129.41 34.49
CA GLU A 720 43.76 -128.51 34.29
C GLU A 720 42.75 -128.67 35.44
N VAL A 721 42.22 -127.57 35.94
CA VAL A 721 41.21 -127.52 37.01
C VAL A 721 39.96 -126.74 36.62
N TYR A 722 40.06 -125.86 35.62
CA TYR A 722 38.94 -125.12 35.04
C TYR A 722 39.28 -124.73 33.60
N ALA A 723 38.29 -124.75 32.72
CA ALA A 723 38.38 -124.20 31.38
C ALA A 723 37.02 -123.63 30.97
N TYR A 724 37.03 -122.49 30.28
CA TYR A 724 35.84 -121.84 29.75
C TYR A 724 36.15 -121.09 28.45
N GLY A 725 35.38 -121.35 27.41
CA GLY A 725 35.43 -120.61 26.15
C GLY A 725 34.71 -121.35 25.02
N PRO A 726 34.35 -120.66 23.92
CA PRO A 726 34.58 -119.24 23.67
C PRO A 726 33.73 -118.32 24.57
N GLY A 727 34.17 -117.07 24.75
CA GLY A 727 33.47 -116.02 25.49
C GLY A 727 33.60 -116.13 27.01
N TYR A 728 34.82 -116.08 27.55
CA TYR A 728 34.99 -115.90 29.00
C TYR A 728 34.73 -114.42 29.38
N THR A 729 33.65 -114.22 30.14
CA THR A 729 33.16 -112.94 30.67
C THR A 729 33.32 -112.92 32.19
N ASN A 730 34.57 -113.01 32.67
CA ASN A 730 34.96 -112.72 34.06
C ASN A 730 34.26 -113.53 35.18
N GLN A 731 33.86 -114.77 34.87
CA GLN A 731 32.96 -115.59 35.69
C GLN A 731 33.61 -116.69 36.57
N TRP A 732 34.94 -116.83 36.62
CA TRP A 732 35.60 -117.90 37.40
C TRP A 732 35.90 -117.48 38.84
N ASN A 733 35.21 -118.11 39.80
CA ASN A 733 35.29 -117.84 41.25
C ASN A 733 36.21 -118.80 42.04
N GLY A 734 37.22 -119.38 41.39
CA GLY A 734 38.15 -120.29 42.06
C GLY A 734 37.55 -121.67 42.43
N THR A 735 36.49 -122.12 41.77
CA THR A 735 36.02 -123.52 41.83
C THR A 735 36.72 -124.40 40.78
N SER A 736 36.72 -125.71 40.99
CA SER A 736 37.17 -126.70 40.01
C SER A 736 35.98 -127.25 39.23
N THR A 737 36.11 -127.41 37.91
CA THR A 737 35.20 -128.21 37.08
C THR A 737 35.75 -129.59 36.72
N ALA A 738 36.96 -129.92 37.20
CA ALA A 738 37.60 -131.23 37.03
C ALA A 738 37.38 -132.18 38.24
N SER A 739 37.23 -133.48 37.96
CA SER A 739 36.64 -134.52 38.82
C SER A 739 37.47 -135.00 40.04
N MET A 740 38.05 -134.11 40.84
CA MET A 740 38.80 -134.44 42.06
C MET A 740 38.45 -133.52 43.23
N THR A 741 37.26 -133.67 43.81
CA THR A 741 36.84 -132.90 45.00
C THR A 741 36.72 -133.81 46.24
N ILE A 742 37.42 -133.44 47.31
CA ILE A 742 37.34 -134.09 48.64
C ILE A 742 36.97 -133.01 49.66
N GLY A 743 35.67 -132.84 49.91
CA GLY A 743 35.13 -131.98 50.96
C GLY A 743 34.32 -130.76 50.48
N SER A 744 34.64 -130.21 49.30
CA SER A 744 33.86 -129.18 48.60
C SER A 744 34.49 -128.87 47.23
N ASP A 745 33.77 -128.21 46.32
CA ASP A 745 34.20 -127.97 44.94
C ASP A 745 35.09 -126.72 44.73
N GLY A 746 35.35 -125.96 45.79
CA GLY A 746 36.28 -124.82 45.80
C GLY A 746 37.75 -125.25 45.85
N LEU A 747 38.58 -124.74 44.93
CA LEU A 747 40.02 -124.99 44.93
C LEU A 747 40.71 -124.36 46.15
N PRO A 748 41.64 -125.04 46.83
CA PRO A 748 42.29 -124.53 48.05
C PRO A 748 43.19 -123.32 47.79
N THR A 749 43.38 -122.49 48.82
CA THR A 749 44.26 -121.31 48.82
C THR A 749 45.67 -121.62 48.30
N GLY A 750 46.13 -120.88 47.30
CA GLY A 750 47.40 -121.10 46.60
C GLY A 750 47.45 -120.55 45.16
N SER A 751 48.63 -120.66 44.53
CA SER A 751 48.84 -120.25 43.14
C SER A 751 48.33 -121.28 42.14
N TYR A 752 47.55 -120.78 41.17
CA TYR A 752 47.13 -121.47 39.96
C TYR A 752 47.72 -120.74 38.74
N PHE A 753 47.81 -121.40 37.60
CA PHE A 753 48.39 -120.85 36.37
C PHE A 753 47.32 -120.72 35.31
N TYR A 754 47.28 -119.60 34.58
CA TYR A 754 46.28 -119.36 33.55
C TYR A 754 46.89 -119.23 32.16
N ILE A 755 46.08 -119.58 31.15
CA ILE A 755 46.24 -119.16 29.76
C ILE A 755 44.92 -118.51 29.36
N PHE A 756 44.97 -117.25 28.93
CA PHE A 756 43.86 -116.51 28.36
C PHE A 756 44.15 -116.26 26.88
N ASP A 757 43.53 -117.07 26.04
CA ASP A 757 43.60 -117.03 24.59
C ASP A 757 42.58 -116.02 24.07
N LYS A 758 43.03 -114.99 23.33
CA LYS A 758 42.18 -113.85 22.94
C LYS A 758 41.18 -114.23 21.84
N PHE A 759 41.53 -115.17 20.97
CA PHE A 759 40.71 -115.52 19.79
C PHE A 759 40.19 -116.96 19.82
N GLY A 760 40.62 -117.78 20.78
CA GLY A 760 40.22 -119.17 20.95
C GLY A 760 40.94 -120.14 20.01
N ASP A 761 41.98 -119.68 19.30
CA ASP A 761 42.71 -120.41 18.26
C ASP A 761 44.06 -121.00 18.72
N GLY A 762 44.50 -120.66 19.94
CA GLY A 762 45.78 -121.06 20.52
C GLY A 762 46.99 -120.28 20.03
N VAL A 763 46.82 -119.18 19.27
CA VAL A 763 47.90 -118.40 18.68
C VAL A 763 48.26 -117.18 19.55
N GLU A 764 47.29 -116.30 19.84
CA GLU A 764 47.55 -115.09 20.62
C GLU A 764 46.94 -115.17 22.02
N PHE A 765 47.78 -115.50 23.00
CA PHE A 765 47.36 -115.76 24.37
C PHE A 765 48.28 -115.09 25.40
N GLU A 766 47.65 -114.50 26.42
CA GLU A 766 48.32 -114.10 27.64
C GLU A 766 48.43 -115.30 28.59
N LYS A 767 49.50 -115.34 29.39
CA LYS A 767 49.72 -116.41 30.37
C LYS A 767 50.35 -115.86 31.64
N GLY A 768 49.95 -116.41 32.78
CA GLY A 768 50.44 -115.95 34.07
C GLY A 768 50.03 -116.88 35.19
N TYR A 769 49.95 -116.30 36.38
CA TYR A 769 49.47 -116.99 37.58
C TYR A 769 48.42 -116.14 38.28
N VAL A 770 47.56 -116.82 39.03
CA VAL A 770 46.50 -116.23 39.85
C VAL A 770 46.54 -116.91 41.22
N TYR A 771 46.70 -116.11 42.27
CA TYR A 771 46.70 -116.58 43.65
C TYR A 771 45.27 -116.58 44.22
N ILE A 772 44.71 -117.75 44.52
CA ILE A 772 43.45 -117.85 45.24
C ILE A 772 43.72 -117.68 46.73
N LYS A 773 43.02 -116.76 47.39
CA LYS A 773 43.06 -116.53 48.84
C LYS A 773 41.67 -116.65 49.46
N ARG A 774 41.33 -117.84 49.97
CA ARG A 774 40.33 -118.02 51.03
C ARG A 774 41.00 -118.08 52.40
#